data_AF-A0AAQ4FCR8-F1
#
_entry.id   AF-A0AAQ4FCR8-F1
#
_cell.length_a   1.000
_cell.length_b   1.000
_cell.length_c   1.000
_cell.angle_alpha   90.00
_cell.angle_beta   90.00
_cell.angle_gamma   90.00
#
_symmetry.space_group_name_H-M   'P 1'
#
loop_
_entity.id
_entity.type
_entity.pdbx_description
1 polymer ?
#
loop_
_entity_poly.entity_id
_entity_poly.type
_entity_poly.pdbx_seq_one_letter_code
_entity_poly.pdbx_strand_id
1 'polypeptide(L)'
;MATKSGPRLRYYYRLLHRTILDYQDPASGLIPAEKYEHHAWVRDNVYAVLSIWALSLAYRKNTELDEDRARTFELEQCCVKLMRGLLMAMMQQKEKLESFKETQKPTDSLHAKYSSITRGACVGDEDWGHLQLDATSLYLLVLAQMTASGLQIVFNLDEVAFVQNLVFYIEEAYCIPDYGVWERGDKTNRGMRELNASSVGIAKAALEAMSELDLFGGRGGDPSVIHVPSDEAEECGAVLSSMLPRESNSKEVDAALMSVIGFPGFAVTDQKLIDDTRMAIVDKLQGQYGCKRFLRDGYKTPREDKGRAYYEPWELQGFENIECEWPLFFCYMVIDACFRGDRTTMDDYCDLLERTLIKTEEGLRFVPQMYAVQADHTDQESEMPHTQPRIPIGQIPFVWAQSLYIVGRLLHDEIISPGEMDPLNRRLGMLKRPDVVVQVVLLAESSALRDIIAELYPDIQKLSEVQPFEVQPARMLGKLYSHLGKNQKMGLTGRQSNDVGLLATSKMYSLHDRLFVFMPQNLDSEEFHLVNDVDLFVSTLRSDVAVLRSHWYFDGRPTVVVILRDRHLVHNKLPASLRQTIKKLVSGYINATRVSLGKLRDFMNTSCVVSLEFLRDYEEGDFESLPQGVQTYLDRAVRHTELLRSVGLQSQLLSGASSAATRRKPLVSGIIKRSRTIASQEHAIPENPATAVSPYQTSPSVSNIASRRNSIEEEAAPTTTVDVLAELKLDSVDTKELVDTLRETDCLEEQGDILHYLAIRKGLTWDTGLGYPNSVITVRTLFLEFYERACEEHHWGLVRHFASSLGKRVEDLAKSVTALLVRQKQVTVGMPPQSEEVITRPLSTKELNVIIARAHRGDESTAMLTKELLAYLAIFIRTSPGLFKKMNRLRVGLLIQVGVAGIT
;
A
#
# COMPACT_ATOMS: atom_id res chain seq x y z
N MET A 1 18.58 44.92 12.21
CA MET A 1 18.84 43.46 12.06
C MET A 1 19.68 43.14 10.81
N ALA A 2 19.66 43.95 9.74
CA ALA A 2 20.42 43.69 8.49
C ALA A 2 21.96 43.73 8.57
N THR A 3 22.57 44.35 9.59
CA THR A 3 24.04 44.54 9.62
C THR A 3 24.85 43.35 10.16
N LYS A 4 24.22 42.34 10.78
CA LYS A 4 24.89 41.15 11.34
C LYS A 4 24.77 39.88 10.48
N SER A 5 23.87 39.85 9.49
CA SER A 5 23.59 38.66 8.67
C SER A 5 24.62 38.42 7.56
N GLY A 6 25.16 39.48 6.94
CA GLY A 6 26.08 39.37 5.80
C GLY A 6 27.34 38.51 6.06
N PRO A 7 28.11 38.74 7.14
CA PRO A 7 29.30 37.93 7.44
C PRO A 7 28.98 36.45 7.73
N ARG A 8 27.85 36.17 8.39
CA ARG A 8 27.40 34.80 8.68
C ARG A 8 26.95 34.08 7.40
N LEU A 9 26.24 34.76 6.52
CA LEU A 9 25.80 34.21 5.25
C LEU A 9 26.99 33.85 4.34
N ARG A 10 28.03 34.69 4.32
CA ARG A 10 29.31 34.38 3.64
C ARG A 10 30.02 33.18 4.25
N TYR A 11 29.97 33.01 5.58
CA TYR A 11 30.52 31.82 6.25
C TYR A 11 29.80 30.54 5.80
N TYR A 12 28.46 30.54 5.82
CA TYR A 12 27.67 29.37 5.40
C TYR A 12 27.85 29.07 3.91
N TYR A 13 27.97 30.09 3.07
CA TYR A 13 28.33 29.91 1.65
C TYR A 13 29.71 29.27 1.49
N ARG A 14 30.74 29.78 2.18
CA ARG A 14 32.08 29.18 2.14
C ARG A 14 32.08 27.74 2.63
N LEU A 15 31.34 27.46 3.70
CA LEU A 15 31.20 26.12 4.25
C LEU A 15 30.57 25.19 3.21
N LEU A 16 29.41 25.56 2.67
CA LEU A 16 28.69 24.79 1.65
C LEU A 16 29.52 24.60 0.37
N HIS A 17 30.25 25.62 -0.06
CA HIS A 17 31.11 25.53 -1.23
C HIS A 17 32.22 24.48 -1.03
N ARG A 18 32.93 24.55 0.10
CA ARG A 18 34.04 23.65 0.42
C ARG A 18 33.62 22.21 0.68
N THR A 19 32.40 21.99 1.17
CA THR A 19 31.95 20.64 1.56
C THR A 19 31.04 19.97 0.52
N ILE A 20 30.37 20.74 -0.34
CA ILE A 20 29.31 20.23 -1.22
C ILE A 20 29.54 20.68 -2.67
N LEU A 21 29.57 21.99 -2.95
CA LEU A 21 29.60 22.48 -4.34
C LEU A 21 30.93 22.18 -5.06
N ASP A 22 32.07 22.18 -4.35
CA ASP A 22 33.38 21.83 -4.93
C ASP A 22 33.40 20.40 -5.52
N TYR A 23 32.51 19.52 -5.04
CA TYR A 23 32.38 18.14 -5.49
C TYR A 23 31.23 17.93 -6.48
N GLN A 24 30.42 18.95 -6.77
CA GLN A 24 29.30 18.83 -7.70
C GLN A 24 29.81 18.68 -9.14
N ASP A 25 29.44 17.58 -9.80
CA ASP A 25 29.87 17.35 -11.17
C ASP A 25 29.29 18.41 -12.13
N PRO A 26 30.13 19.04 -12.98
CA PRO A 26 29.71 20.14 -13.84
C PRO A 26 28.85 19.70 -15.03
N ALA A 27 28.69 18.40 -15.33
CA ALA A 27 27.82 17.93 -16.40
C ALA A 27 26.51 17.34 -15.84
N SER A 28 26.60 16.47 -14.85
CA SER A 28 25.47 15.77 -14.26
C SER A 28 24.77 16.56 -13.16
N GLY A 29 25.50 17.41 -12.44
CA GLY A 29 25.02 18.05 -11.21
C GLY A 29 25.00 17.13 -9.99
N LEU A 30 25.38 15.86 -10.13
CA LEU A 30 25.43 14.89 -9.04
C LEU A 30 26.70 15.06 -8.22
N ILE A 31 26.60 14.73 -6.93
CA ILE A 31 27.67 14.82 -5.96
C ILE A 31 28.09 13.38 -5.59
N PRO A 32 29.35 13.00 -5.82
CA PRO A 32 29.87 11.70 -5.43
C PRO A 32 30.09 11.62 -3.92
N ALA A 33 29.99 10.43 -3.36
CA ALA A 33 30.40 10.16 -1.99
C ALA A 33 31.93 10.06 -1.93
N GLU A 34 32.57 10.71 -0.96
CA GLU A 34 34.03 10.71 -0.80
C GLU A 34 34.65 9.31 -0.71
N LYS A 35 33.89 8.32 -0.23
CA LYS A 35 34.38 6.94 -0.04
C LYS A 35 34.47 6.15 -1.35
N TYR A 36 33.66 6.50 -2.35
CA TYR A 36 33.52 5.75 -3.58
C TYR A 36 33.63 6.72 -4.74
N GLU A 37 34.77 6.65 -5.44
CA GLU A 37 35.03 7.48 -6.60
C GLU A 37 33.86 7.35 -7.58
N HIS A 38 33.25 8.48 -7.89
CA HIS A 38 32.12 8.64 -8.79
C HIS A 38 30.76 8.04 -8.37
N HIS A 39 30.55 7.51 -7.17
CA HIS A 39 29.22 6.99 -6.77
C HIS A 39 28.38 8.07 -6.07
N ALA A 40 27.22 8.39 -6.63
CA ALA A 40 26.26 9.34 -6.07
C ALA A 40 25.03 8.61 -5.51
N TRP A 41 24.83 8.65 -4.20
CA TRP A 41 23.61 8.13 -3.56
C TRP A 41 22.47 9.13 -3.73
N VAL A 42 21.28 8.63 -4.06
CA VAL A 42 20.07 9.46 -4.23
C VAL A 42 19.79 10.24 -2.94
N ARG A 43 19.75 9.57 -1.79
CA ARG A 43 19.43 10.18 -0.50
C ARG A 43 20.41 11.29 -0.13
N ASP A 44 21.70 11.01 -0.16
CA ASP A 44 22.76 11.96 0.20
C ASP A 44 22.73 13.19 -0.71
N ASN A 45 22.47 13.00 -2.01
CA ASN A 45 22.32 14.09 -2.98
C ASN A 45 21.06 14.94 -2.70
N VAL A 46 19.93 14.31 -2.34
CA VAL A 46 18.71 15.05 -1.99
C VAL A 46 18.91 15.87 -0.72
N TYR A 47 19.56 15.33 0.32
CA TYR A 47 19.91 16.12 1.51
C TYR A 47 20.92 17.23 1.20
N ALA A 48 21.91 16.98 0.34
CA ALA A 48 22.83 18.00 -0.12
C ALA A 48 22.08 19.17 -0.77
N VAL A 49 21.13 18.88 -1.65
CA VAL A 49 20.35 19.91 -2.36
C VAL A 49 19.47 20.73 -1.43
N LEU A 50 18.98 20.15 -0.32
CA LEU A 50 18.23 20.90 0.70
C LEU A 50 19.08 22.02 1.33
N SER A 51 20.37 21.80 1.55
CA SER A 51 21.27 22.83 2.08
C SER A 51 21.57 23.94 1.07
N ILE A 52 21.71 23.58 -0.22
CA ILE A 52 21.90 24.55 -1.31
C ILE A 52 20.65 25.41 -1.47
N TRP A 53 19.47 24.78 -1.42
CA TRP A 53 18.17 25.45 -1.50
C TRP A 53 17.91 26.35 -0.28
N ALA A 54 18.17 25.88 0.93
CA ALA A 54 18.05 26.71 2.14
C ALA A 54 18.92 27.97 2.06
N LEU A 55 20.13 27.84 1.53
CA LEU A 55 21.03 28.97 1.33
C LEU A 55 20.57 29.90 0.19
N SER A 56 20.01 29.36 -0.90
CA SER A 56 19.47 30.19 -1.98
C SER A 56 18.28 31.02 -1.50
N LEU A 57 17.39 30.44 -0.68
CA LEU A 57 16.29 31.16 -0.02
C LEU A 57 16.82 32.27 0.90
N ALA A 58 17.88 31.99 1.67
CA ALA A 58 18.54 32.99 2.52
C ALA A 58 19.10 34.18 1.72
N TYR A 59 19.71 33.94 0.56
CA TYR A 59 20.19 35.01 -0.32
C TYR A 59 19.04 35.75 -1.00
N ARG A 60 17.98 35.05 -1.44
CA ARG A 60 16.77 35.62 -2.05
C ARG A 60 16.10 36.66 -1.15
N LYS A 61 16.11 36.43 0.16
CA LYS A 61 15.58 37.35 1.17
C LYS A 61 16.44 38.60 1.39
N ASN A 62 17.75 38.54 1.11
CA ASN A 62 18.73 39.60 1.35
C ASN A 62 19.16 40.33 0.06
N THR A 63 18.28 40.46 -0.94
CA THR A 63 18.57 40.93 -2.32
C THR A 63 18.89 42.42 -2.49
N GLU A 64 19.47 43.06 -1.48
CA GLU A 64 19.85 44.48 -1.51
C GLU A 64 21.04 44.78 -2.45
N LEU A 65 21.84 43.77 -2.81
CA LEU A 65 23.02 43.89 -3.68
C LEU A 65 22.91 43.00 -4.93
N ASP A 66 23.42 43.49 -6.06
CA ASP A 66 23.46 42.73 -7.32
C ASP A 66 24.27 41.43 -7.21
N GLU A 67 25.34 41.41 -6.39
CA GLU A 67 26.11 40.20 -6.10
C GLU A 67 25.26 39.10 -5.45
N ASP A 68 24.36 39.47 -4.53
CA ASP A 68 23.53 38.50 -3.81
C ASP A 68 22.43 37.94 -4.71
N ARG A 69 21.95 38.73 -5.69
CA ARG A 69 21.05 38.25 -6.75
C ARG A 69 21.74 37.25 -7.67
N ALA A 70 22.99 37.53 -8.08
CA ALA A 70 23.77 36.62 -8.91
C ALA A 70 24.03 35.28 -8.18
N ARG A 71 24.41 35.33 -6.89
CA ARG A 71 24.59 34.12 -6.06
C ARG A 71 23.28 33.35 -5.88
N THR A 72 22.17 34.05 -5.68
CA THR A 72 20.85 33.40 -5.59
C THR A 72 20.57 32.58 -6.85
N PHE A 73 20.73 33.20 -8.03
CA PHE A 73 20.51 32.53 -9.30
C PHE A 73 21.44 31.32 -9.48
N GLU A 74 22.73 31.46 -9.18
CA GLU A 74 23.69 30.35 -9.29
C GLU A 74 23.32 29.17 -8.39
N LEU A 75 22.99 29.42 -7.11
CA LEU A 75 22.59 28.38 -6.17
C LEU A 75 21.28 27.69 -6.60
N GLU A 76 20.30 28.45 -7.12
CA GLU A 76 19.07 27.88 -7.67
C GLU A 76 19.34 26.98 -8.88
N GLN A 77 20.22 27.40 -9.79
CA GLN A 77 20.61 26.56 -10.94
C GLN A 77 21.39 25.32 -10.50
N CYS A 78 22.24 25.40 -9.47
CA CYS A 78 22.87 24.23 -8.86
C CYS A 78 21.85 23.24 -8.30
N CYS A 79 20.78 23.73 -7.66
CA CYS A 79 19.68 22.88 -7.16
C CYS A 79 18.95 22.18 -8.32
N VAL A 80 18.53 22.96 -9.33
CA VAL A 80 17.82 22.44 -10.51
C VAL A 80 18.68 21.39 -11.20
N LYS A 81 19.97 21.66 -11.40
CA LYS A 81 20.88 20.74 -12.07
C LYS A 81 21.05 19.41 -11.31
N LEU A 82 21.20 19.45 -9.98
CA LEU A 82 21.32 18.23 -9.18
C LEU A 82 20.04 17.39 -9.23
N MET A 83 18.88 18.02 -8.98
CA MET A 83 17.59 17.31 -9.00
C MET A 83 17.29 16.74 -10.39
N ARG A 84 17.59 17.48 -11.47
CA ARG A 84 17.49 16.97 -12.84
C ARG A 84 18.50 15.86 -13.12
N GLY A 85 19.71 15.92 -12.56
CA GLY A 85 20.70 14.86 -12.63
C GLY A 85 20.15 13.53 -12.11
N LEU A 86 19.48 13.57 -10.95
CA LEU A 86 18.79 12.41 -10.37
C LEU A 86 17.61 11.95 -11.23
N LEU A 87 16.76 12.88 -11.70
CA LEU A 87 15.65 12.56 -12.60
C LEU A 87 16.12 11.82 -13.84
N MET A 88 17.17 12.33 -14.49
CA MET A 88 17.73 11.74 -15.71
C MET A 88 18.34 10.37 -15.44
N ALA A 89 18.97 10.16 -14.28
CA ALA A 89 19.48 8.86 -13.87
C ALA A 89 18.34 7.83 -13.67
N MET A 90 17.24 8.24 -13.03
CA MET A 90 16.05 7.40 -12.88
C MET A 90 15.36 7.12 -14.22
N MET A 91 15.25 8.12 -15.10
CA MET A 91 14.64 7.98 -16.44
C MET A 91 15.41 6.98 -17.34
N GLN A 92 16.73 6.87 -17.18
CA GLN A 92 17.52 5.83 -17.85
C GLN A 92 17.11 4.40 -17.40
N GLN A 93 16.47 4.26 -16.24
CA GLN A 93 15.98 2.99 -15.68
C GLN A 93 14.47 2.81 -15.85
N LYS A 94 13.83 3.48 -16.82
CA LYS A 94 12.38 3.39 -17.09
C LYS A 94 11.84 1.96 -17.28
N GLU A 95 12.63 1.05 -17.85
CA GLU A 95 12.22 -0.36 -18.05
C GLU A 95 12.09 -1.12 -16.72
N LYS A 96 12.97 -0.81 -15.76
CA LYS A 96 12.91 -1.33 -14.38
C LYS A 96 11.66 -0.80 -13.68
N LEU A 97 11.44 0.52 -13.77
CA LEU A 97 10.24 1.17 -13.24
C LEU A 97 8.96 0.51 -13.76
N GLU A 98 8.87 0.27 -15.08
CA GLU A 98 7.72 -0.39 -15.69
C GLU A 98 7.53 -1.82 -15.16
N SER A 99 8.61 -2.61 -15.10
CA SER A 99 8.57 -4.00 -14.60
C SER A 99 8.19 -4.07 -13.11
N PHE A 100 8.71 -3.14 -12.30
CA PHE A 100 8.50 -3.12 -10.85
C PHE A 100 7.03 -2.93 -10.47
N LYS A 101 6.27 -2.15 -11.24
CA LYS A 101 4.82 -1.96 -11.01
C LYS A 101 4.05 -3.28 -10.95
N GLU A 102 4.53 -4.32 -11.63
CA GLU A 102 3.92 -5.65 -11.60
C GLU A 102 4.63 -6.65 -10.69
N THR A 103 5.97 -6.61 -10.63
CA THR A 103 6.75 -7.66 -9.97
C THR A 103 7.05 -7.35 -8.52
N GLN A 104 7.24 -6.08 -8.16
CA GLN A 104 7.69 -5.61 -6.83
C GLN A 104 8.96 -6.32 -6.32
N LYS A 105 9.79 -6.83 -7.25
CA LYS A 105 11.01 -7.56 -6.94
C LYS A 105 12.20 -6.61 -6.78
N PRO A 106 13.21 -6.97 -5.96
CA PRO A 106 14.43 -6.16 -5.83
C PRO A 106 15.20 -6.00 -7.14
N THR A 107 15.22 -7.02 -8.00
CA THR A 107 15.91 -7.00 -9.30
C THR A 107 15.37 -5.92 -10.24
N ASP A 108 14.09 -5.63 -10.10
CA ASP A 108 13.36 -4.68 -10.95
C ASP A 108 13.29 -3.29 -10.28
N SER A 109 13.86 -3.14 -9.08
CA SER A 109 13.89 -1.86 -8.37
C SER A 109 14.82 -0.84 -9.01
N LEU A 110 14.52 0.45 -8.81
CA LEU A 110 15.45 1.51 -9.17
C LEU A 110 16.70 1.42 -8.29
N HIS A 111 17.85 1.73 -8.88
CA HIS A 111 19.10 1.75 -8.12
C HIS A 111 19.12 2.90 -7.12
N ALA A 112 19.62 2.64 -5.92
CA ALA A 112 19.77 3.67 -4.88
C ALA A 112 20.97 4.60 -5.10
N LYS A 113 21.89 4.23 -6.00
CA LYS A 113 23.11 4.96 -6.33
C LYS A 113 23.43 4.92 -7.82
N TYR A 114 23.94 6.04 -8.32
CA TYR A 114 24.25 6.26 -9.73
C TYR A 114 25.68 6.78 -9.91
N SER A 115 26.20 6.66 -11.14
CA SER A 115 27.46 7.30 -11.48
C SER A 115 27.27 8.81 -11.52
N SER A 116 28.05 9.54 -10.72
CA SER A 116 28.10 11.00 -10.73
C SER A 116 28.54 11.59 -12.08
N ILE A 117 29.14 10.81 -12.98
CA ILE A 117 29.55 11.29 -14.31
C ILE A 117 28.53 10.84 -15.37
N THR A 118 28.29 9.53 -15.48
CA THR A 118 27.48 8.98 -16.59
C THR A 118 26.00 8.95 -16.30
N ARG A 119 25.58 9.05 -15.03
CA ARG A 119 24.21 8.83 -14.52
C ARG A 119 23.72 7.38 -14.62
N GLY A 120 24.59 6.44 -15.01
CA GLY A 120 24.27 5.01 -15.11
C GLY A 120 24.38 4.27 -13.77
N ALA A 121 24.08 2.97 -13.80
CA ALA A 121 24.25 2.09 -12.65
C ALA A 121 25.74 1.91 -12.27
N CYS A 122 26.05 1.94 -10.96
CA CYS A 122 27.40 1.74 -10.45
C CYS A 122 27.74 0.28 -10.11
N VAL A 123 26.72 -0.55 -9.87
CA VAL A 123 26.83 -1.94 -9.41
C VAL A 123 25.70 -2.75 -10.02
N GLY A 124 25.80 -4.08 -10.04
CA GLY A 124 24.74 -4.96 -10.52
C GLY A 124 23.52 -4.99 -9.60
N ASP A 125 22.44 -5.61 -10.09
CA ASP A 125 21.13 -5.65 -9.42
C ASP A 125 21.13 -6.49 -8.13
N GLU A 126 21.97 -7.51 -8.06
CA GLU A 126 22.09 -8.39 -6.89
C GLU A 126 23.23 -7.98 -5.94
N ASP A 127 24.08 -7.04 -6.37
CA ASP A 127 25.29 -6.65 -5.65
C ASP A 127 25.01 -5.66 -4.49
N TRP A 128 23.79 -5.10 -4.43
CA TRP A 128 23.44 -4.09 -3.45
C TRP A 128 21.96 -4.14 -3.06
N GLY A 129 21.67 -3.65 -1.85
CA GLY A 129 20.30 -3.45 -1.38
C GLY A 129 19.63 -2.24 -2.05
N HIS A 130 19.37 -2.32 -3.36
CA HIS A 130 18.85 -1.20 -4.17
C HIS A 130 17.41 -0.83 -3.86
N LEU A 131 16.57 -1.80 -3.51
CA LEU A 131 15.18 -1.56 -3.17
C LEU A 131 15.09 -0.75 -1.87
N GLN A 132 15.09 0.58 -2.02
CA GLN A 132 15.06 1.60 -0.98
C GLN A 132 13.93 2.57 -1.34
N LEU A 133 12.74 2.31 -0.82
CA LEU A 133 11.56 3.13 -1.13
C LEU A 133 11.67 4.52 -0.50
N ASP A 134 12.42 4.64 0.61
CA ASP A 134 12.73 5.92 1.25
C ASP A 134 13.44 6.89 0.32
N ALA A 135 14.41 6.42 -0.48
CA ALA A 135 15.23 7.28 -1.33
C ALA A 135 14.43 7.93 -2.45
N THR A 136 13.64 7.14 -3.19
CA THR A 136 12.76 7.64 -4.25
C THR A 136 11.66 8.53 -3.67
N SER A 137 11.09 8.15 -2.51
CA SER A 137 10.07 8.95 -1.83
C SER A 137 10.62 10.30 -1.36
N LEU A 138 11.83 10.32 -0.79
CA LEU A 138 12.48 11.56 -0.36
C LEU A 138 12.74 12.50 -1.55
N TYR A 139 13.17 11.94 -2.69
CA TYR A 139 13.34 12.71 -3.93
C TYR A 139 12.02 13.37 -4.36
N LEU A 140 10.91 12.62 -4.39
CA LEU A 140 9.59 13.16 -4.75
C LEU A 140 9.10 14.22 -3.75
N LEU A 141 9.27 13.98 -2.45
CA LEU A 141 8.92 14.95 -1.41
C LEU A 141 9.67 16.28 -1.58
N VAL A 142 10.99 16.22 -1.83
CA VAL A 142 11.80 17.43 -2.00
C VAL A 142 11.52 18.09 -3.35
N LEU A 143 11.27 17.32 -4.41
CA LEU A 143 10.79 17.84 -5.69
C LEU A 143 9.51 18.66 -5.49
N ALA A 144 8.54 18.13 -4.74
CA ALA A 144 7.29 18.82 -4.46
C ALA A 144 7.49 20.14 -3.72
N GLN A 145 8.28 20.13 -2.64
CA GLN A 145 8.58 21.33 -1.85
C GLN A 145 9.33 22.39 -2.68
N MET A 146 10.31 21.97 -3.49
CA MET A 146 11.06 22.90 -4.36
C MET A 146 10.18 23.51 -5.45
N THR A 147 9.34 22.72 -6.11
CA THR A 147 8.38 23.22 -7.11
C THR A 147 7.38 24.19 -6.49
N ALA A 148 6.85 23.89 -5.30
CA ALA A 148 5.97 24.79 -4.56
C ALA A 148 6.67 26.10 -4.15
N SER A 149 7.99 26.10 -3.97
CA SER A 149 8.79 27.31 -3.70
C SER A 149 9.07 28.17 -4.95
N GLY A 150 8.66 27.71 -6.13
CA GLY A 150 8.81 28.37 -7.42
C GLY A 150 10.00 27.90 -8.28
N LEU A 151 10.73 26.87 -7.86
CA LEU A 151 11.81 26.31 -8.70
C LEU A 151 11.25 25.43 -9.81
N GLN A 152 11.67 25.70 -11.05
CA GLN A 152 11.29 24.89 -12.20
C GLN A 152 12.31 23.77 -12.40
N ILE A 153 11.93 22.54 -12.03
CA ILE A 153 12.80 21.35 -12.14
C ILE A 153 12.36 20.45 -13.30
N VAL A 154 11.05 20.31 -13.53
CA VAL A 154 10.45 19.48 -14.58
C VAL A 154 10.09 20.37 -15.78
N PHE A 155 10.46 19.97 -17.00
CA PHE A 155 10.45 20.84 -18.17
C PHE A 155 9.46 20.45 -19.28
N ASN A 156 9.01 19.20 -19.32
CA ASN A 156 8.11 18.72 -20.38
C ASN A 156 7.16 17.63 -19.86
N LEU A 157 6.12 17.32 -20.64
CA LEU A 157 5.09 16.34 -20.28
C LEU A 157 5.61 14.90 -20.23
N ASP A 158 6.69 14.59 -20.97
CA ASP A 158 7.32 13.27 -20.88
C ASP A 158 7.94 13.09 -19.47
N GLU A 159 8.64 14.10 -18.95
CA GLU A 159 9.16 14.11 -17.58
C GLU A 159 8.03 14.05 -16.53
N VAL A 160 6.90 14.75 -16.76
CA VAL A 160 5.69 14.66 -15.90
C VAL A 160 5.18 13.22 -15.84
N ALA A 161 5.01 12.57 -17.00
CA ALA A 161 4.54 11.19 -17.05
C ALA A 161 5.49 10.22 -16.34
N PHE A 162 6.81 10.47 -16.41
CA PHE A 162 7.78 9.68 -15.66
C PHE A 162 7.63 9.87 -14.14
N VAL A 163 7.50 11.12 -13.67
CA VAL A 163 7.27 11.42 -12.25
C VAL A 163 5.95 10.82 -11.75
N GLN A 164 4.90 10.83 -12.57
CA GLN A 164 3.64 10.15 -12.27
C GLN A 164 3.83 8.62 -12.11
N ASN A 165 4.72 7.99 -12.88
CA ASN A 165 5.05 6.58 -12.69
C ASN A 165 5.93 6.33 -11.45
N LEU A 166 6.76 7.30 -11.03
CA LEU A 166 7.46 7.21 -9.74
C LEU A 166 6.48 7.27 -8.56
N VAL A 167 5.33 7.95 -8.69
CA VAL A 167 4.25 7.87 -7.68
C VAL A 167 3.71 6.44 -7.62
N PHE A 168 3.42 5.80 -8.75
CA PHE A 168 2.96 4.40 -8.77
C PHE A 168 4.03 3.42 -8.23
N TYR A 169 5.31 3.76 -8.36
CA TYR A 169 6.40 2.97 -7.77
C TYR A 169 6.36 2.94 -6.23
N ILE A 170 5.87 4.01 -5.59
CA ILE A 170 5.82 4.14 -4.13
C ILE A 170 4.41 3.96 -3.54
N GLU A 171 3.35 3.85 -4.36
CA GLU A 171 1.96 3.84 -3.88
C GLU A 171 1.69 2.66 -2.92
N GLU A 172 2.28 1.49 -3.16
CA GLU A 172 2.10 0.30 -2.31
C GLU A 172 3.20 0.14 -1.22
N ALA A 173 3.90 1.22 -0.84
CA ALA A 173 5.01 1.15 0.11
C ALA A 173 4.64 0.53 1.47
N TYR A 174 3.37 0.58 1.88
CA TYR A 174 2.88 0.00 3.14
C TYR A 174 2.88 -1.54 3.14
N CYS A 175 2.99 -2.21 1.99
CA CYS A 175 3.05 -3.67 1.90
C CYS A 175 4.27 -4.22 1.14
N ILE A 176 5.22 -3.38 0.75
CA ILE A 176 6.46 -3.79 0.08
C ILE A 176 7.63 -3.74 1.07
N PRO A 177 8.19 -4.88 1.50
CA PRO A 177 9.41 -4.92 2.30
C PRO A 177 10.62 -4.45 1.48
N ASP A 178 11.43 -3.58 2.08
CA ASP A 178 12.61 -2.96 1.45
C ASP A 178 13.88 -3.12 2.33
N TYR A 179 15.01 -2.57 1.88
CA TYR A 179 16.27 -2.61 2.64
C TYR A 179 16.40 -1.47 3.67
N GLY A 180 15.46 -0.53 3.67
CA GLY A 180 15.42 0.63 4.55
C GLY A 180 16.59 1.59 4.35
N VAL A 181 16.59 2.65 5.17
CA VAL A 181 17.56 3.76 5.09
C VAL A 181 19.01 3.26 5.21
N TRP A 182 19.23 2.19 5.98
CA TRP A 182 20.58 1.66 6.24
C TRP A 182 21.04 0.62 5.23
N GLU A 183 20.25 0.33 4.20
CA GLU A 183 20.61 -0.57 3.09
C GLU A 183 20.83 -2.03 3.52
N ARG A 184 20.15 -2.47 4.59
CA ARG A 184 20.38 -3.79 5.25
C ARG A 184 19.16 -4.69 5.31
N GLY A 185 17.96 -4.11 5.31
CA GLY A 185 16.73 -4.84 5.62
C GLY A 185 16.71 -5.19 7.11
N ASP A 186 16.85 -6.47 7.45
CA ASP A 186 16.85 -6.95 8.83
C ASP A 186 18.14 -6.64 9.61
N LYS A 187 18.10 -6.75 10.95
CA LYS A 187 19.28 -6.52 11.80
C LYS A 187 20.50 -7.38 11.47
N THR A 188 20.31 -8.59 10.94
CA THR A 188 21.42 -9.49 10.61
C THR A 188 22.07 -9.16 9.26
N ASN A 189 21.46 -8.29 8.45
CA ASN A 189 21.93 -7.94 7.11
C ASN A 189 22.19 -9.16 6.21
N ARG A 190 21.31 -10.17 6.27
CA ARG A 190 21.40 -11.38 5.43
C ARG A 190 20.68 -11.23 4.09
N GLY A 191 20.40 -9.99 3.68
CA GLY A 191 19.61 -9.68 2.49
C GLY A 191 18.10 -9.88 2.68
N MET A 192 17.63 -10.05 3.93
CA MET A 192 16.20 -10.17 4.22
C MET A 192 15.57 -8.78 4.35
N ARG A 193 14.64 -8.47 3.46
CA ARG A 193 13.89 -7.21 3.47
C ARG A 193 12.82 -7.22 4.56
N GLU A 194 12.58 -6.06 5.15
CA GLU A 194 11.55 -5.85 6.16
C GLU A 194 10.68 -4.65 5.77
N LEU A 195 9.47 -4.59 6.31
CA LEU A 195 8.69 -3.37 6.23
C LEU A 195 9.27 -2.37 7.23
N ASN A 196 9.89 -1.31 6.73
CA ASN A 196 10.56 -0.26 7.49
C ASN A 196 9.63 0.96 7.64
N ALA A 197 9.31 1.33 8.87
CA ALA A 197 8.46 2.48 9.17
C ALA A 197 9.06 3.80 8.66
N SER A 198 10.39 3.92 8.60
CA SER A 198 11.07 5.07 7.98
C SER A 198 10.71 5.22 6.51
N SER A 199 10.68 4.11 5.77
CA SER A 199 10.35 4.10 4.33
C SER A 199 8.86 4.38 4.10
N VAL A 200 7.98 3.71 4.85
CA VAL A 200 6.52 3.94 4.77
C VAL A 200 6.17 5.39 5.12
N GLY A 201 6.83 5.97 6.12
CA GLY A 201 6.60 7.34 6.56
C GLY A 201 6.99 8.39 5.51
N ILE A 202 8.16 8.25 4.89
CA ILE A 202 8.58 9.17 3.81
C ILE A 202 7.75 8.95 2.54
N ALA A 203 7.37 7.71 2.21
CA ALA A 203 6.47 7.41 1.10
C ALA A 203 5.10 8.09 1.29
N LYS A 204 4.51 7.98 2.48
CA LYS A 204 3.29 8.72 2.83
C LYS A 204 3.47 10.22 2.60
N ALA A 205 4.56 10.78 3.10
CA ALA A 205 4.82 12.21 2.97
C ALA A 205 4.96 12.65 1.52
N ALA A 206 5.62 11.84 0.69
CA ALA A 206 5.76 12.08 -0.73
C ALA A 206 4.42 12.01 -1.46
N LEU A 207 3.60 10.97 -1.20
CA LEU A 207 2.27 10.80 -1.78
C LEU A 207 1.37 12.00 -1.48
N GLU A 208 1.32 12.44 -0.22
CA GLU A 208 0.56 13.62 0.17
C GLU A 208 1.11 14.92 -0.44
N ALA A 209 2.43 15.06 -0.57
CA ALA A 209 3.05 16.27 -1.13
C ALA A 209 2.88 16.39 -2.65
N MET A 210 2.84 15.27 -3.35
CA MET A 210 2.69 15.20 -4.81
C MET A 210 1.23 15.30 -5.27
N SER A 211 0.27 15.03 -4.37
CA SER A 211 -1.16 15.07 -4.69
C SER A 211 -1.60 16.44 -5.17
N GLU A 212 -2.16 16.50 -6.39
CA GLU A 212 -2.67 17.73 -7.03
C GLU A 212 -1.60 18.82 -7.21
N LEU A 213 -0.31 18.43 -7.23
CA LEU A 213 0.79 19.35 -7.49
C LEU A 213 1.01 19.53 -8.99
N ASP A 214 1.02 20.78 -9.45
CA ASP A 214 1.46 21.13 -10.79
C ASP A 214 3.00 21.18 -10.87
N LEU A 215 3.60 20.26 -11.64
CA LEU A 215 5.04 20.15 -11.79
C LEU A 215 5.69 21.29 -12.57
N PHE A 216 4.93 22.07 -13.33
CA PHE A 216 5.41 23.31 -13.98
C PHE A 216 5.26 24.54 -13.07
N GLY A 217 4.73 24.37 -11.86
CA GLY A 217 4.43 25.43 -10.92
C GLY A 217 3.33 26.35 -11.47
N GLY A 218 3.40 27.65 -11.19
CA GLY A 218 2.38 28.62 -11.63
C GLY A 218 2.25 28.86 -13.15
N ARG A 219 2.95 28.08 -13.98
CA ARG A 219 2.87 28.14 -15.45
C ARG A 219 2.26 26.90 -16.10
N GLY A 220 1.90 25.89 -15.32
CA GLY A 220 1.32 24.67 -15.85
C GLY A 220 -0.19 24.73 -16.02
N GLY A 221 -0.76 23.54 -16.22
CA GLY A 221 -2.20 23.31 -16.30
C GLY A 221 -2.49 21.84 -16.02
N ASP A 222 -3.73 21.41 -16.23
CA ASP A 222 -4.18 20.03 -15.96
C ASP A 222 -3.22 18.89 -16.41
N PRO A 223 -2.58 18.92 -17.60
CA PRO A 223 -1.68 17.83 -17.99
C PRO A 223 -0.37 17.74 -17.20
N SER A 224 0.03 18.80 -16.48
CA SER A 224 1.22 18.82 -15.62
C SER A 224 0.93 18.56 -14.15
N VAL A 225 -0.34 18.33 -13.79
CA VAL A 225 -0.78 17.98 -12.43
C VAL A 225 -0.55 16.50 -12.16
N ILE A 226 0.03 16.21 -11.00
CA ILE A 226 0.22 14.84 -10.52
C ILE A 226 -1.00 14.41 -9.70
N HIS A 227 -1.56 13.25 -10.05
CA HIS A 227 -2.68 12.67 -9.33
C HIS A 227 -2.22 11.47 -8.50
N VAL A 228 -2.59 11.47 -7.23
CA VAL A 228 -2.22 10.43 -6.27
C VAL A 228 -3.49 9.77 -5.74
N PRO A 229 -3.60 8.42 -5.80
CA PRO A 229 -4.69 7.71 -5.15
C PRO A 229 -4.67 7.96 -3.65
N SER A 230 -5.67 8.68 -3.14
CA SER A 230 -5.69 9.18 -1.76
C SER A 230 -5.74 8.06 -0.72
N ASP A 231 -6.36 6.94 -1.07
CA ASP A 231 -6.47 5.76 -0.21
C ASP A 231 -5.11 5.14 0.14
N GLU A 232 -4.14 5.18 -0.79
CA GLU A 232 -2.82 4.57 -0.56
C GLU A 232 -2.00 5.34 0.49
N ALA A 233 -2.08 6.67 0.48
CA ALA A 233 -1.45 7.50 1.51
C ALA A 233 -2.04 7.25 2.91
N GLU A 234 -3.34 7.02 2.99
CA GLU A 234 -4.03 6.71 4.26
C GLU A 234 -3.70 5.30 4.76
N GLU A 235 -3.54 4.31 3.86
CA GLU A 235 -3.04 2.98 4.23
C GLU A 235 -1.60 3.05 4.79
N CYS A 236 -0.72 3.85 4.18
CA CYS A 236 0.60 4.14 4.78
C CYS A 236 0.46 4.77 6.18
N GLY A 237 -0.49 5.69 6.37
CA GLY A 237 -0.78 6.30 7.67
C GLY A 237 -1.28 5.32 8.73
N ALA A 238 -2.18 4.42 8.35
CA ALA A 238 -2.74 3.39 9.23
C ALA A 238 -1.67 2.36 9.65
N VAL A 239 -0.80 1.96 8.71
CA VAL A 239 0.34 1.07 8.99
C VAL A 239 1.34 1.77 9.90
N LEU A 240 1.71 3.02 9.60
CA LEU A 240 2.66 3.80 10.40
C LEU A 240 2.17 3.97 11.85
N SER A 241 0.89 4.31 12.03
CA SER A 241 0.25 4.45 13.35
C SER A 241 0.24 3.13 14.15
N SER A 242 0.31 1.99 13.46
CA SER A 242 0.36 0.66 14.09
C SER A 242 1.77 0.19 14.38
N MET A 243 2.76 0.70 13.65
CA MET A 243 4.17 0.33 13.79
C MET A 243 4.88 1.18 14.84
N LEU A 244 4.71 2.50 14.82
CA LEU A 244 5.44 3.40 15.71
C LEU A 244 5.19 3.08 17.20
N PRO A 245 6.21 3.21 18.07
CA PRO A 245 7.55 3.75 17.81
C PRO A 245 8.55 2.74 17.22
N ARG A 246 8.09 1.57 16.76
CA ARG A 246 8.94 0.52 16.20
C ARG A 246 9.24 0.78 14.73
N GLU A 247 10.49 0.52 14.34
CA GLU A 247 10.94 0.65 12.96
C GLU A 247 10.53 -0.53 12.07
N SER A 248 10.85 -1.75 12.50
CA SER A 248 10.59 -2.96 11.68
C SER A 248 10.36 -4.18 12.58
N ASN A 249 10.23 -5.37 11.99
CA ASN A 249 10.04 -6.59 12.79
C ASN A 249 11.28 -6.91 13.66
N SER A 250 12.49 -6.73 13.13
CA SER A 250 13.73 -6.94 13.88
C SER A 250 14.20 -5.72 14.69
N LYS A 251 13.79 -4.49 14.33
CA LYS A 251 14.24 -3.23 14.96
C LYS A 251 13.15 -2.61 15.84
N GLU A 252 13.37 -2.63 17.15
CA GLU A 252 12.43 -2.14 18.17
C GLU A 252 12.26 -0.62 18.13
N VAL A 253 13.30 0.10 17.72
CA VAL A 253 13.35 1.55 17.50
C VAL A 253 14.53 1.86 16.57
N ASP A 254 14.41 2.89 15.76
CA ASP A 254 15.48 3.40 14.88
C ASP A 254 15.47 4.93 14.90
N ALA A 255 16.64 5.55 14.86
CA ALA A 255 16.78 7.00 14.86
C ALA A 255 16.33 7.63 13.52
N ALA A 256 16.28 6.85 12.42
CA ALA A 256 15.71 7.29 11.15
C ALA A 256 14.23 7.71 11.26
N LEU A 257 13.50 7.23 12.28
CA LEU A 257 12.13 7.66 12.56
C LEU A 257 12.00 9.18 12.82
N MET A 258 13.09 9.87 13.17
CA MET A 258 13.12 11.34 13.28
C MET A 258 12.73 12.04 11.97
N SER A 259 13.12 11.49 10.82
CA SER A 259 12.78 12.08 9.51
C SER A 259 11.30 11.92 9.16
N VAL A 260 10.59 11.03 9.87
CA VAL A 260 9.17 10.73 9.67
C VAL A 260 8.28 11.56 10.61
N ILE A 261 8.63 11.62 11.90
CA ILE A 261 7.85 12.37 12.89
C ILE A 261 8.08 13.89 12.79
N GLY A 262 9.19 14.31 12.18
CA GLY A 262 9.56 15.71 11.98
C GLY A 262 10.04 15.98 10.55
N PHE A 263 10.93 16.95 10.40
CA PHE A 263 11.48 17.34 9.11
C PHE A 263 12.34 16.19 8.50
N PRO A 264 12.21 15.88 7.19
CA PRO A 264 11.37 16.57 6.20
C PRO A 264 9.94 15.99 6.03
N GLY A 265 9.64 14.82 6.61
CA GLY A 265 8.43 14.08 6.30
C GLY A 265 7.13 14.65 6.88
N PHE A 266 7.13 14.96 8.19
CA PHE A 266 5.92 15.31 8.95
C PHE A 266 4.74 14.35 8.68
N ALA A 267 5.01 13.05 8.64
CA ALA A 267 4.06 12.05 8.15
C ALA A 267 3.04 11.60 9.22
N VAL A 268 3.33 11.85 10.50
CA VAL A 268 2.47 11.46 11.63
C VAL A 268 1.67 12.68 12.08
N THR A 269 0.36 12.49 12.32
CA THR A 269 -0.55 13.55 12.74
C THR A 269 -0.90 13.48 14.24
N ASP A 270 -0.82 12.29 14.86
CA ASP A 270 -1.09 12.11 16.29
C ASP A 270 0.10 12.61 17.14
N GLN A 271 -0.10 13.73 17.83
CA GLN A 271 0.89 14.34 18.72
C GLN A 271 1.39 13.38 19.79
N LYS A 272 0.51 12.55 20.36
CA LYS A 272 0.93 11.61 21.42
C LYS A 272 1.89 10.57 20.87
N LEU A 273 1.58 10.02 19.69
CA LEU A 273 2.44 9.04 19.03
C LEU A 273 3.79 9.64 18.62
N ILE A 274 3.81 10.90 18.18
CA ILE A 274 5.04 11.66 17.89
C ILE A 274 5.91 11.76 19.15
N ASP A 275 5.31 12.16 20.27
CA ASP A 275 6.03 12.35 21.53
C ASP A 275 6.54 11.01 22.10
N ASP A 276 5.70 9.97 22.09
CA ASP A 276 6.07 8.61 22.49
C ASP A 276 7.23 8.07 21.62
N THR A 277 7.21 8.34 20.31
CA THR A 277 8.29 7.95 19.39
C THR A 277 9.57 8.72 19.63
N ARG A 278 9.48 10.05 19.81
CA ARG A 278 10.65 10.89 20.12
C ARG A 278 11.30 10.45 21.43
N MET A 279 10.51 10.23 22.48
CA MET A 279 11.00 9.72 23.76
C MET A 279 11.65 8.35 23.60
N ALA A 280 11.05 7.42 22.86
CA ALA A 280 11.65 6.11 22.62
C ALA A 280 13.01 6.19 21.92
N ILE A 281 13.20 7.13 20.99
CA ILE A 281 14.49 7.36 20.31
C ILE A 281 15.50 7.96 21.30
N VAL A 282 15.12 9.03 22.02
CA VAL A 282 15.99 9.71 22.97
C VAL A 282 16.43 8.75 24.09
N ASP A 283 15.48 8.07 24.74
CA ASP A 283 15.75 7.21 25.89
C ASP A 283 16.62 6.00 25.56
N LYS A 284 16.50 5.44 24.34
CA LYS A 284 17.18 4.19 23.95
C LYS A 284 18.41 4.39 23.09
N LEU A 285 18.43 5.43 22.25
CA LEU A 285 19.46 5.60 21.21
C LEU A 285 20.36 6.81 21.44
N GLN A 286 19.97 7.80 22.24
CA GLN A 286 20.82 8.97 22.50
C GLN A 286 22.05 8.59 23.33
N GLY A 287 23.21 9.05 22.87
CA GLY A 287 24.48 9.01 23.58
C GLY A 287 25.09 10.40 23.74
N GLN A 288 26.39 10.46 24.05
CA GLN A 288 27.09 11.73 24.30
C GLN A 288 27.49 12.47 23.02
N TYR A 289 27.69 11.73 21.92
CA TYR A 289 28.19 12.23 20.64
C TYR A 289 27.14 12.19 19.52
N GLY A 290 25.92 11.72 19.80
CA GLY A 290 24.84 11.61 18.82
C GLY A 290 23.85 10.52 19.21
N CYS A 291 23.12 9.99 18.23
CA CYS A 291 22.28 8.79 18.45
C CYS A 291 22.86 7.57 17.74
N LYS A 292 22.67 6.40 18.34
CA LYS A 292 22.84 5.10 17.65
C LYS A 292 21.80 5.02 16.53
N ARG A 293 22.10 4.30 15.44
CA ARG A 293 21.11 4.07 14.36
C ARG A 293 19.93 3.26 14.88
N PHE A 294 20.21 2.09 15.44
CA PHE A 294 19.28 1.23 16.15
C PHE A 294 20.06 0.39 17.18
N LEU A 295 19.35 -0.25 18.10
CA LEU A 295 19.97 -1.09 19.13
C LEU A 295 20.69 -2.30 18.53
N ARG A 296 21.87 -2.64 19.08
CA ARG A 296 22.71 -3.77 18.65
C ARG A 296 23.20 -3.66 17.20
N ASP A 297 23.42 -2.43 16.74
CA ASP A 297 24.03 -2.16 15.45
C ASP A 297 25.55 -2.36 15.51
N GLY A 298 26.04 -3.37 14.78
CA GLY A 298 27.47 -3.70 14.71
C GLY A 298 28.30 -2.81 13.79
N TYR A 299 27.69 -1.92 13.00
CA TYR A 299 28.40 -1.22 11.94
C TYR A 299 29.54 -0.34 12.44
N LYS A 300 30.75 -0.65 11.95
CA LYS A 300 32.03 -0.05 12.32
C LYS A 300 32.36 -0.09 13.81
N THR A 301 31.69 -0.95 14.57
CA THR A 301 32.07 -1.20 15.97
C THR A 301 33.41 -1.94 16.02
N PRO A 302 34.19 -1.82 17.11
CA PRO A 302 35.46 -2.53 17.23
C PRO A 302 35.37 -4.06 17.14
N ARG A 303 34.20 -4.62 17.51
CA ARG A 303 33.92 -6.06 17.46
C ARG A 303 33.37 -6.53 16.11
N GLU A 304 33.17 -5.64 15.14
CA GLU A 304 32.65 -6.00 13.82
C GLU A 304 33.66 -6.84 13.03
N ASP A 305 33.21 -7.99 12.51
CA ASP A 305 33.96 -8.75 11.52
C ASP A 305 33.93 -8.04 10.16
N LYS A 306 35.06 -7.41 9.80
CA LYS A 306 35.21 -6.68 8.53
C LYS A 306 35.22 -7.59 7.29
N GLY A 307 35.35 -8.91 7.47
CA GLY A 307 35.41 -9.87 6.37
C GLY A 307 34.05 -10.22 5.76
N ARG A 308 32.94 -9.81 6.39
CA ARG A 308 31.57 -10.14 5.93
C ARG A 308 30.60 -9.00 6.14
N ALA A 309 29.58 -8.96 5.29
CA ALA A 309 28.53 -7.95 5.35
C ALA A 309 27.40 -8.28 6.34
N TYR A 310 27.21 -9.56 6.68
CA TYR A 310 26.13 -10.03 7.56
C TYR A 310 26.63 -10.39 8.96
N TYR A 311 25.71 -10.31 9.93
CA TYR A 311 25.95 -10.72 11.31
C TYR A 311 25.25 -12.03 11.63
N GLU A 312 25.88 -12.80 12.50
CA GLU A 312 25.27 -13.95 13.13
C GLU A 312 24.44 -13.51 14.34
N PRO A 313 23.33 -14.20 14.67
CA PRO A 313 22.44 -13.76 15.75
C PRO A 313 23.13 -13.56 17.11
N TRP A 314 24.17 -14.34 17.41
CA TRP A 314 24.92 -14.21 18.67
C TRP A 314 25.83 -12.97 18.70
N GLU A 315 26.24 -12.44 17.55
CA GLU A 315 27.10 -11.25 17.49
C GLU A 315 26.35 -9.98 17.82
N LEU A 316 25.04 -9.93 17.54
CA LEU A 316 24.21 -8.79 17.85
C LEU A 316 24.28 -8.43 19.35
N GLN A 317 24.35 -9.45 20.22
CA GLN A 317 24.51 -9.22 21.65
C GLN A 317 25.89 -8.63 22.00
N GLY A 318 26.93 -8.98 21.23
CA GLY A 318 28.28 -8.44 21.41
C GLY A 318 28.43 -6.96 21.05
N PHE A 319 27.51 -6.41 20.25
CA PHE A 319 27.47 -4.98 19.87
C PHE A 319 26.71 -4.10 20.86
N GLU A 320 25.98 -4.70 21.79
CA GLU A 320 25.21 -3.97 22.79
C GLU A 320 26.12 -3.06 23.61
N ASN A 321 25.68 -1.81 23.79
CA ASN A 321 26.36 -0.71 24.49
C ASN A 321 27.59 -0.11 23.80
N ILE A 322 28.17 -0.77 22.79
CA ILE A 322 29.35 -0.27 22.06
C ILE A 322 29.00 0.29 20.67
N GLU A 323 27.71 0.37 20.32
CA GLU A 323 27.25 0.82 19.01
C GLU A 323 27.73 2.24 18.70
N CYS A 324 28.07 2.53 17.44
CA CYS A 324 28.55 3.87 17.04
C CYS A 324 27.46 4.94 17.18
N GLU A 325 27.85 6.15 17.59
CA GLU A 325 26.95 7.29 17.77
C GLU A 325 27.08 8.27 16.59
N TRP A 326 25.96 8.73 16.05
CA TRP A 326 25.91 9.57 14.84
C TRP A 326 25.45 10.99 15.19
N PRO A 327 26.32 12.01 15.05
CA PRO A 327 25.97 13.42 15.27
C PRO A 327 24.84 13.93 14.36
N LEU A 328 24.61 13.25 13.23
CA LEU A 328 23.49 13.47 12.31
C LEU A 328 22.16 13.70 13.05
N PHE A 329 21.89 12.93 14.10
CA PHE A 329 20.62 13.00 14.81
C PHE A 329 20.51 14.22 15.74
N PHE A 330 21.62 14.78 16.21
CA PHE A 330 21.60 16.10 16.84
C PHE A 330 21.20 17.18 15.82
N CYS A 331 21.64 17.09 14.55
CA CYS A 331 21.15 18.00 13.51
C CYS A 331 19.61 17.88 13.32
N TYR A 332 19.07 16.66 13.30
CA TYR A 332 17.61 16.46 13.24
C TYR A 332 16.89 17.06 14.45
N MET A 333 17.42 16.86 15.67
CA MET A 333 16.82 17.40 16.90
C MET A 333 16.82 18.94 16.92
N VAL A 334 17.90 19.58 16.45
CA VAL A 334 17.96 21.04 16.31
C VAL A 334 16.89 21.53 15.33
N ILE A 335 16.77 20.89 14.16
CA ILE A 335 15.76 21.26 13.17
C ILE A 335 14.35 21.04 13.73
N ASP A 336 14.07 19.88 14.34
CA ASP A 336 12.77 19.58 14.98
C ASP A 336 12.41 20.64 16.04
N ALA A 337 13.36 21.02 16.89
CA ALA A 337 13.17 22.07 17.88
C ALA A 337 12.88 23.45 17.24
N CYS A 338 13.52 23.77 16.11
CA CYS A 338 13.24 24.99 15.34
C CYS A 338 11.79 24.99 14.81
N PHE A 339 11.32 23.87 14.26
CA PHE A 339 9.94 23.74 13.75
C PHE A 339 8.90 23.79 14.87
N ARG A 340 9.22 23.30 16.06
CA ARG A 340 8.36 23.40 17.26
C ARG A 340 8.38 24.77 17.95
N GLY A 341 9.35 25.63 17.62
CA GLY A 341 9.57 26.89 18.33
C GLY A 341 10.13 26.73 19.75
N ASP A 342 10.73 25.57 20.05
CA ASP A 342 11.31 25.24 21.36
C ASP A 342 12.77 25.69 21.43
N ARG A 343 12.98 26.94 21.83
CA ARG A 343 14.32 27.54 21.89
C ARG A 343 15.25 26.88 22.92
N THR A 344 14.71 26.40 24.03
CA THR A 344 15.49 25.73 25.07
C THR A 344 16.14 24.45 24.56
N THR A 345 15.33 23.55 24.00
CA THR A 345 15.83 22.29 23.43
C THR A 345 16.75 22.54 22.23
N MET A 346 16.46 23.58 21.45
CA MET A 346 17.30 24.00 20.33
C MET A 346 18.71 24.39 20.78
N ASP A 347 18.83 25.25 21.80
CA ASP A 347 20.12 25.70 22.33
C ASP A 347 20.91 24.53 22.94
N ASP A 348 20.23 23.67 23.72
CA ASP A 348 20.85 22.49 24.36
C ASP A 348 21.48 21.54 23.32
N TYR A 349 20.75 21.20 22.26
CA TYR A 349 21.28 20.34 21.20
C TYR A 349 22.31 21.04 20.31
N CYS A 350 22.23 22.36 20.14
CA CYS A 350 23.30 23.11 19.47
C CYS A 350 24.61 23.05 20.26
N ASP A 351 24.55 23.18 21.58
CA ASP A 351 25.72 23.07 22.46
C ASP A 351 26.32 21.66 22.47
N LEU A 352 25.47 20.62 22.47
CA LEU A 352 25.92 19.24 22.30
C LEU A 352 26.57 19.03 20.93
N LEU A 353 25.95 19.55 19.86
CA LEU A 353 26.47 19.43 18.51
C LEU A 353 27.84 20.11 18.38
N GLU A 354 28.02 21.33 18.88
CA GLU A 354 29.32 22.05 18.83
C GLU A 354 30.48 21.29 19.49
N ARG A 355 30.21 20.44 20.49
CA ARG A 355 31.23 19.57 21.11
C ARG A 355 31.67 18.41 20.20
N THR A 356 30.84 18.04 19.24
CA THR A 356 31.09 16.93 18.30
C THR A 356 31.64 17.40 16.93
N LEU A 357 31.70 18.71 16.69
CA LEU A 357 32.19 19.27 15.43
C LEU A 357 33.72 19.26 15.37
N ILE A 358 34.25 18.95 14.19
CA ILE A 358 35.69 19.02 13.91
C ILE A 358 35.99 20.36 13.26
N LYS A 359 36.90 21.13 13.86
CA LYS A 359 37.30 22.45 13.35
C LYS A 359 38.50 22.29 12.42
N THR A 360 38.38 22.80 11.19
CA THR A 360 39.49 22.84 10.24
C THR A 360 40.45 23.98 10.55
N GLU A 361 41.65 23.96 9.98
CA GLU A 361 42.65 25.05 10.08
C GLU A 361 42.08 26.40 9.56
N GLU A 362 41.14 26.35 8.61
CA GLU A 362 40.45 27.52 8.07
C GLU A 362 39.29 28.01 8.96
N GLY A 363 39.02 27.36 10.10
CA GLY A 363 37.91 27.69 11.01
C GLY A 363 36.54 27.19 10.54
N LEU A 364 36.48 26.28 9.56
CA LEU A 364 35.24 25.63 9.14
C LEU A 364 34.87 24.51 10.13
N ARG A 365 33.57 24.28 10.31
CA ARG A 365 33.05 23.24 11.19
C ARG A 365 32.52 22.08 10.36
N PHE A 366 33.17 20.93 10.47
CA PHE A 366 32.79 19.70 9.79
C PHE A 366 32.08 18.75 10.75
N VAL A 367 30.96 18.20 10.29
CA VAL A 367 30.22 17.16 11.00
C VAL A 367 30.77 15.79 10.58
N PRO A 368 31.33 14.99 11.50
CA PRO A 368 31.81 13.65 11.17
C PRO A 368 30.64 12.67 10.99
N GLN A 369 30.88 11.57 10.28
CA GLN A 369 29.88 10.52 10.06
C GLN A 369 29.41 9.87 11.36
N MET A 370 30.35 9.34 12.16
CA MET A 370 30.02 8.74 13.45
C MET A 370 31.20 8.75 14.44
N TYR A 371 30.91 8.45 15.71
CA TYR A 371 31.86 8.31 16.82
C TYR A 371 31.86 6.87 17.35
N ALA A 372 33.05 6.25 17.38
CA ALA A 372 33.25 4.88 17.83
C ALA A 372 34.14 4.79 19.08
N VAL A 373 33.88 3.77 19.89
CA VAL A 373 34.74 3.39 21.02
C VAL A 373 36.08 2.90 20.48
N GLN A 374 37.18 3.19 21.18
CA GLN A 374 38.48 2.63 20.83
C GLN A 374 38.55 1.14 21.18
N ALA A 375 39.25 0.35 20.35
CA ALA A 375 39.32 -1.11 20.52
C ALA A 375 39.74 -1.53 21.93
N ASP A 376 40.73 -0.84 22.51
CA ASP A 376 41.29 -1.13 23.83
C ASP A 376 40.32 -0.85 24.99
N HIS A 377 39.29 -0.02 24.78
CA HIS A 377 38.30 0.36 25.79
C HIS A 377 36.94 -0.32 25.60
N THR A 378 36.83 -1.23 24.62
CA THR A 378 35.55 -1.86 24.25
C THR A 378 34.92 -2.64 25.40
N ASP A 379 35.73 -3.41 26.15
CA ASP A 379 35.22 -4.23 27.25
C ASP A 379 34.73 -3.36 28.41
N GLN A 380 35.45 -2.27 28.72
CA GLN A 380 35.08 -1.32 29.77
C GLN A 380 33.78 -0.58 29.44
N GLU A 381 33.60 -0.14 28.19
CA GLU A 381 32.35 0.48 27.75
C GLU A 381 31.17 -0.51 27.75
N SER A 382 31.44 -1.78 27.43
CA SER A 382 30.41 -2.82 27.44
C SER A 382 29.89 -3.11 28.86
N GLU A 383 30.78 -3.10 29.86
CA GLU A 383 30.44 -3.29 31.28
C GLU A 383 29.81 -2.04 31.92
N MET A 384 30.34 -0.85 31.61
CA MET A 384 29.85 0.44 32.11
C MET A 384 29.61 1.41 30.93
N PRO A 385 28.39 1.41 30.36
CA PRO A 385 28.06 2.23 29.20
C PRO A 385 28.24 3.73 29.46
N HIS A 386 28.62 4.49 28.43
CA HIS A 386 28.84 5.94 28.45
C HIS A 386 29.99 6.41 29.36
N THR A 387 30.98 5.56 29.61
CA THR A 387 32.16 5.92 30.43
C THR A 387 33.40 6.20 29.60
N GLN A 388 33.50 5.62 28.41
CA GLN A 388 34.70 5.70 27.57
C GLN A 388 34.59 6.81 26.52
N PRO A 389 35.69 7.52 26.22
CA PRO A 389 35.71 8.50 25.15
C PRO A 389 35.60 7.81 23.79
N ARG A 390 34.90 8.47 22.85
CA ARG A 390 34.75 8.00 21.47
C ARG A 390 35.55 8.88 20.51
N ILE A 391 36.07 8.28 19.45
CA ILE A 391 36.82 8.96 18.40
C ILE A 391 35.98 9.10 17.12
N PRO A 392 36.12 10.21 16.37
CA PRO A 392 35.43 10.37 15.11
C PRO A 392 35.99 9.38 14.07
N ILE A 393 35.10 8.68 13.39
CA ILE A 393 35.43 7.72 12.33
C ILE A 393 34.51 7.90 11.11
N GLY A 394 34.93 7.37 9.96
CA GLY A 394 34.17 7.49 8.72
C GLY A 394 34.48 8.78 7.94
N GLN A 395 33.48 9.27 7.20
CA GLN A 395 33.62 10.46 6.34
C GLN A 395 33.60 11.75 7.18
N ILE A 396 34.46 12.71 6.82
CA ILE A 396 34.61 13.99 7.51
C ILE A 396 34.97 15.04 6.44
N PRO A 397 34.00 15.87 5.98
CA PRO A 397 32.61 15.95 6.44
C PRO A 397 31.73 14.82 5.91
N PHE A 398 30.71 14.43 6.67
CA PHE A 398 29.65 13.57 6.15
C PHE A 398 28.55 14.43 5.51
N VAL A 399 28.42 14.35 4.17
CA VAL A 399 27.56 15.25 3.37
C VAL A 399 26.13 15.36 3.90
N TRP A 400 25.50 14.24 4.25
CA TRP A 400 24.13 14.26 4.80
C TRP A 400 24.05 15.06 6.11
N ALA A 401 24.91 14.76 7.08
CA ALA A 401 24.92 15.46 8.37
C ALA A 401 25.34 16.93 8.23
N GLN A 402 26.31 17.21 7.35
CA GLN A 402 26.76 18.56 7.04
C GLN A 402 25.64 19.41 6.43
N SER A 403 24.82 18.82 5.57
CA SER A 403 23.70 19.49 4.92
C SER A 403 22.63 19.89 5.93
N LEU A 404 22.23 18.95 6.81
CA LEU A 404 21.27 19.25 7.88
C LEU A 404 21.84 20.23 8.91
N TYR A 405 23.15 20.18 9.19
CA TYR A 405 23.79 21.18 10.05
C TYR A 405 23.65 22.59 9.46
N ILE A 406 23.93 22.77 8.16
CA ILE A 406 23.76 24.07 7.49
C ILE A 406 22.30 24.55 7.59
N VAL A 407 21.34 23.68 7.27
CA VAL A 407 19.90 24.01 7.36
C VAL A 407 19.52 24.39 8.80
N GLY A 408 19.90 23.57 9.79
CA GLY A 408 19.61 23.81 11.20
C GLY A 408 20.22 25.12 11.71
N ARG A 409 21.44 25.47 11.29
CA ARG A 409 22.07 26.74 11.66
C ARG A 409 21.44 27.96 10.99
N LEU A 410 20.99 27.84 9.74
CA LEU A 410 20.26 28.92 9.06
C LEU A 410 18.89 29.19 9.72
N LEU A 411 18.21 28.14 10.21
CA LEU A 411 16.97 28.24 10.97
C LEU A 411 17.20 28.80 12.37
N HIS A 412 18.18 28.27 13.10
CA HIS A 412 18.56 28.73 14.44
C HIS A 412 18.93 30.22 14.45
N ASP A 413 19.70 30.67 13.46
CA ASP A 413 20.10 32.07 13.32
C ASP A 413 18.97 32.99 12.77
N GLU A 414 17.76 32.45 12.56
CA GLU A 414 16.57 33.14 12.03
C GLU A 414 16.81 33.81 10.67
N ILE A 415 17.79 33.32 9.89
CA ILE A 415 18.07 33.80 8.55
C ILE A 415 16.93 33.39 7.62
N ILE A 416 16.54 32.12 7.72
CA ILE A 416 15.35 31.54 7.10
C ILE A 416 14.34 31.13 8.18
N SER A 417 13.07 31.15 7.82
CA SER A 417 11.96 30.72 8.66
C SER A 417 11.55 29.27 8.35
N PRO A 418 11.00 28.53 9.32
CA PRO A 418 10.53 27.16 9.07
C PRO A 418 9.49 27.05 7.93
N GLY A 419 8.66 28.09 7.74
CA GLY A 419 7.67 28.13 6.66
C GLY A 419 8.28 28.22 5.26
N GLU A 420 9.51 28.75 5.11
CA GLU A 420 10.21 28.80 3.82
C GLU A 420 10.77 27.44 3.42
N MET A 421 11.10 26.58 4.39
CA MET A 421 11.56 25.19 4.15
C MET A 421 10.42 24.17 4.06
N ASP A 422 9.18 24.60 4.32
CA ASP A 422 7.95 23.80 4.22
C ASP A 422 6.84 24.62 3.53
N PRO A 423 7.01 24.97 2.24
CA PRO A 423 6.03 25.75 1.47
C PRO A 423 4.66 25.06 1.34
N LEU A 424 4.63 23.73 1.34
CA LEU A 424 3.38 22.95 1.35
C LEU A 424 2.70 22.90 2.72
N ASN A 425 3.31 23.51 3.75
CA ASN A 425 2.80 23.55 5.13
C ASN A 425 2.44 22.18 5.70
N ARG A 426 3.22 21.14 5.39
CA ARG A 426 2.97 19.77 5.84
C ARG A 426 2.92 19.66 7.36
N ARG A 427 3.71 20.47 8.08
CA ARG A 427 3.66 20.53 9.55
C ARG A 427 2.28 20.92 10.10
N LEU A 428 1.45 21.61 9.32
CA LEU A 428 0.10 22.03 9.73
C LEU A 428 -0.94 20.91 9.57
N GLY A 429 -0.58 19.77 8.97
CA GLY A 429 -1.40 18.54 8.99
C GLY A 429 -1.73 18.04 10.40
N MET A 430 -1.05 18.56 11.42
CA MET A 430 -1.29 18.34 12.85
C MET A 430 -2.50 19.12 13.41
N LEU A 431 -3.11 20.04 12.63
CA LEU A 431 -4.26 20.83 13.07
C LEU A 431 -5.55 20.00 13.03
N LYS A 432 -6.44 20.24 14.02
CA LYS A 432 -7.74 19.55 14.11
C LYS A 432 -8.58 19.81 12.84
N ARG A 433 -8.96 18.73 12.18
CA ARG A 433 -9.86 18.75 11.02
C ARG A 433 -11.28 19.19 11.45
N PRO A 434 -12.01 19.93 10.60
CA PRO A 434 -13.42 20.26 10.86
C PRO A 434 -14.28 18.99 10.90
N ASP A 435 -15.44 19.06 11.56
CA ASP A 435 -16.38 17.94 11.63
C ASP A 435 -16.89 17.56 10.23
N VAL A 436 -16.50 16.37 9.76
CA VAL A 436 -16.92 15.82 8.47
C VAL A 436 -18.35 15.29 8.56
N VAL A 437 -19.21 15.74 7.64
CA VAL A 437 -20.56 15.20 7.45
C VAL A 437 -20.57 14.35 6.18
N VAL A 438 -20.83 13.06 6.32
CA VAL A 438 -20.86 12.12 5.19
C VAL A 438 -22.22 12.18 4.51
N GLN A 439 -22.24 12.36 3.19
CA GLN A 439 -23.45 12.36 2.38
C GLN A 439 -23.68 10.94 1.86
N VAL A 440 -24.89 10.42 2.02
CA VAL A 440 -25.25 9.06 1.59
C VAL A 440 -26.44 9.13 0.65
N VAL A 441 -26.33 8.48 -0.49
CA VAL A 441 -27.40 8.34 -1.48
C VAL A 441 -27.74 6.86 -1.62
N LEU A 442 -28.99 6.50 -1.34
CA LEU A 442 -29.51 5.15 -1.53
C LEU A 442 -30.34 5.08 -2.79
N LEU A 443 -30.04 4.13 -3.66
CA LEU A 443 -30.76 3.87 -4.90
C LEU A 443 -31.35 2.46 -4.90
N ALA A 444 -32.53 2.29 -5.48
CA ALA A 444 -33.14 0.97 -5.66
C ALA A 444 -32.90 0.43 -7.08
N GLU A 445 -32.57 -0.86 -7.17
CA GLU A 445 -32.45 -1.59 -8.44
C GLU A 445 -33.80 -1.73 -9.16
N SER A 446 -34.85 -2.12 -8.44
CA SER A 446 -36.18 -2.43 -8.98
C SER A 446 -37.29 -1.52 -8.41
N SER A 447 -38.45 -1.45 -9.09
CA SER A 447 -39.65 -0.80 -8.51
C SER A 447 -40.13 -1.49 -7.25
N ALA A 448 -40.12 -2.82 -7.26
CA ALA A 448 -40.60 -3.61 -6.14
C ALA A 448 -39.79 -3.28 -4.88
N LEU A 449 -38.46 -3.25 -5.00
CA LEU A 449 -37.57 -2.88 -3.91
C LEU A 449 -37.75 -1.42 -3.47
N ARG A 450 -37.91 -0.50 -4.43
CA ARG A 450 -38.20 0.92 -4.14
C ARG A 450 -39.45 1.04 -3.27
N ASP A 451 -40.53 0.36 -3.64
CA ASP A 451 -41.81 0.46 -2.95
C ASP A 451 -41.74 -0.16 -1.54
N ILE A 452 -40.96 -1.24 -1.34
CA ILE A 452 -40.68 -1.83 -0.02
C ILE A 452 -39.88 -0.86 0.88
N ILE A 453 -38.89 -0.16 0.34
CA ILE A 453 -38.03 0.76 1.12
C ILE A 453 -38.70 2.11 1.34
N ALA A 454 -39.60 2.54 0.46
CA ALA A 454 -40.31 3.81 0.54
C ALA A 454 -41.09 3.97 1.87
N GLU A 455 -41.49 2.87 2.52
CA GLU A 455 -42.08 2.88 3.87
C GLU A 455 -41.14 3.46 4.94
N LEU A 456 -39.82 3.30 4.77
CA LEU A 456 -38.79 3.78 5.69
C LEU A 456 -38.14 5.08 5.23
N TYR A 457 -37.98 5.25 3.91
CA TYR A 457 -37.34 6.40 3.29
C TYR A 457 -38.09 6.75 1.98
N PRO A 458 -39.08 7.66 2.04
CA PRO A 458 -39.94 7.99 0.89
C PRO A 458 -39.21 8.60 -0.31
N ASP A 459 -38.04 9.21 -0.09
CA ASP A 459 -37.27 9.92 -1.11
C ASP A 459 -36.33 9.00 -1.93
N ILE A 460 -36.41 7.68 -1.76
CA ILE A 460 -35.59 6.72 -2.51
C ILE A 460 -35.87 6.80 -4.02
N GLN A 461 -34.80 6.88 -4.81
CA GLN A 461 -34.86 6.97 -6.26
C GLN A 461 -34.38 5.67 -6.92
N LYS A 462 -34.85 5.41 -8.14
CA LYS A 462 -34.25 4.39 -9.01
C LYS A 462 -33.01 4.94 -9.69
N LEU A 463 -32.14 4.03 -10.14
CA LEU A 463 -30.95 4.38 -10.93
C LEU A 463 -31.28 5.22 -12.19
N SER A 464 -32.42 4.97 -12.85
CA SER A 464 -32.84 5.73 -14.04
C SER A 464 -33.32 7.16 -13.75
N GLU A 465 -33.63 7.47 -12.50
CA GLU A 465 -34.21 8.76 -12.08
C GLU A 465 -33.14 9.79 -11.67
N VAL A 466 -31.85 9.41 -11.67
CA VAL A 466 -30.73 10.21 -11.15
C VAL A 466 -30.02 11.05 -12.22
N GLN A 467 -30.60 11.23 -13.41
CA GLN A 467 -30.03 12.09 -14.46
C GLN A 467 -29.80 13.53 -13.93
N PRO A 468 -28.74 14.25 -14.33
CA PRO A 468 -27.74 13.92 -15.36
C PRO A 468 -26.55 13.06 -14.86
N PHE A 469 -26.63 12.52 -13.65
CA PHE A 469 -25.51 11.79 -13.05
C PHE A 469 -25.45 10.35 -13.55
N GLU A 470 -24.24 9.91 -13.88
CA GLU A 470 -23.94 8.56 -14.28
C GLU A 470 -23.31 7.80 -13.13
N VAL A 471 -24.10 6.93 -12.51
CA VAL A 471 -23.64 6.06 -11.44
C VAL A 471 -22.98 4.83 -12.05
N GLN A 472 -21.69 4.66 -11.80
CA GLN A 472 -20.85 3.60 -12.36
C GLN A 472 -20.16 2.80 -11.24
N PRO A 473 -19.73 1.56 -11.50
CA PRO A 473 -18.93 0.79 -10.54
C PRO A 473 -17.48 1.29 -10.47
N ALA A 474 -16.81 1.12 -9.32
CA ALA A 474 -15.43 1.59 -9.09
C ALA A 474 -14.41 1.12 -10.14
N ARG A 475 -14.59 -0.09 -10.68
CA ARG A 475 -13.74 -0.66 -11.76
C ARG A 475 -13.59 0.25 -12.98
N MET A 476 -14.65 1.02 -13.29
CA MET A 476 -14.61 2.01 -14.37
C MET A 476 -13.60 3.11 -14.07
N LEU A 477 -13.66 3.66 -12.86
CA LEU A 477 -12.73 4.69 -12.39
C LEU A 477 -11.30 4.17 -12.38
N GLY A 478 -11.09 2.91 -11.94
CA GLY A 478 -9.78 2.26 -12.00
C GLY A 478 -9.21 2.19 -13.41
N LYS A 479 -10.05 1.86 -14.39
CA LYS A 479 -9.64 1.83 -15.80
C LYS A 479 -9.38 3.21 -16.40
N LEU A 480 -10.08 4.25 -15.91
CA LEU A 480 -9.76 5.63 -16.29
C LEU A 480 -8.39 6.02 -15.74
N TYR A 481 -8.14 5.78 -14.45
CA TYR A 481 -6.82 6.01 -13.85
C TYR A 481 -5.70 5.15 -14.45
N SER A 482 -5.99 4.02 -15.11
CA SER A 482 -4.94 3.25 -15.80
C SER A 482 -4.28 4.02 -16.95
N HIS A 483 -4.94 5.05 -17.49
CA HIS A 483 -4.36 5.91 -18.53
C HIS A 483 -3.44 6.99 -17.97
N LEU A 484 -3.50 7.26 -16.66
CA LEU A 484 -2.67 8.24 -16.00
C LEU A 484 -1.20 7.82 -16.05
N GLY A 485 -0.32 8.73 -16.48
CA GLY A 485 1.11 8.48 -16.63
C GLY A 485 1.49 7.59 -17.83
N LYS A 486 0.55 7.25 -18.72
CA LYS A 486 0.87 6.56 -19.96
C LYS A 486 1.75 7.46 -20.84
N ASN A 487 2.83 6.91 -21.39
CA ASN A 487 3.71 7.62 -22.30
C ASN A 487 4.31 6.66 -23.34
N GLN A 488 3.94 6.83 -24.61
CA GLN A 488 4.36 5.93 -25.69
C GLN A 488 5.86 6.07 -26.02
N LYS A 489 6.41 7.29 -25.99
CA LYS A 489 7.83 7.55 -26.30
C LYS A 489 8.75 6.84 -25.31
N MET A 490 8.34 6.78 -24.05
CA MET A 490 9.10 6.11 -23.00
C MET A 490 8.75 4.63 -22.84
N GLY A 491 7.62 4.17 -23.36
CA GLY A 491 7.13 2.79 -23.16
C GLY A 491 6.45 2.58 -21.80
N LEU A 492 5.96 3.66 -21.18
CA LEU A 492 5.27 3.61 -19.90
C LEU A 492 3.77 3.35 -20.13
N THR A 493 3.24 2.34 -19.45
CA THR A 493 1.85 1.91 -19.64
C THR A 493 0.83 2.68 -18.79
N GLY A 494 1.30 3.43 -17.78
CA GLY A 494 0.47 4.12 -16.78
C GLY A 494 0.25 3.30 -15.51
N ARG A 495 -0.84 3.57 -14.77
CA ARG A 495 -1.18 2.85 -13.53
C ARG A 495 -1.63 1.41 -13.84
N GLN A 496 -0.97 0.43 -13.21
CA GLN A 496 -1.30 -0.99 -13.38
C GLN A 496 -2.46 -1.46 -12.50
N SER A 497 -2.60 -0.86 -11.31
CA SER A 497 -3.70 -1.17 -10.39
C SER A 497 -5.03 -0.61 -10.90
N ASN A 498 -6.02 -1.49 -11.04
CA ASN A 498 -7.41 -1.11 -11.31
C ASN A 498 -8.22 -0.90 -10.02
N ASP A 499 -7.60 -1.12 -8.86
CA ASP A 499 -8.28 -0.97 -7.58
C ASP A 499 -8.32 0.52 -7.19
N VAL A 500 -9.48 0.93 -6.67
CA VAL A 500 -9.79 2.31 -6.30
C VAL A 500 -10.52 2.29 -4.97
N GLY A 501 -9.93 2.95 -3.98
CA GLY A 501 -10.47 2.93 -2.63
C GLY A 501 -11.68 3.85 -2.41
N LEU A 502 -12.12 3.87 -1.15
CA LEU A 502 -13.32 4.55 -0.71
C LEU A 502 -13.22 6.08 -0.84
N LEU A 503 -12.06 6.67 -0.57
CA LEU A 503 -11.86 8.12 -0.66
C LEU A 503 -11.97 8.59 -2.11
N ALA A 504 -11.40 7.85 -3.05
CA ALA A 504 -11.51 8.16 -4.47
C ALA A 504 -12.95 7.94 -5.00
N THR A 505 -13.66 6.89 -4.58
CA THR A 505 -15.05 6.64 -5.03
C THR A 505 -16.08 7.58 -4.40
N SER A 506 -15.79 8.17 -3.24
CA SER A 506 -16.67 9.11 -2.54
C SER A 506 -16.63 10.55 -3.07
N LYS A 507 -16.04 10.76 -4.26
CA LYS A 507 -15.97 12.04 -4.99
C LYS A 507 -16.91 12.02 -6.19
N MET A 508 -17.36 13.19 -6.62
CA MET A 508 -18.02 13.37 -7.91
C MET A 508 -16.98 13.72 -8.97
N TYR A 509 -17.14 13.21 -10.18
CA TYR A 509 -16.20 13.42 -11.27
C TYR A 509 -16.87 14.11 -12.46
N SER A 510 -16.18 15.09 -13.05
CA SER A 510 -16.62 15.79 -14.25
C SER A 510 -15.75 15.39 -15.45
N LEU A 511 -16.39 15.09 -16.58
CA LEU A 511 -15.71 14.81 -17.84
C LEU A 511 -16.59 15.26 -19.02
N HIS A 512 -16.14 16.27 -19.79
CA HIS A 512 -16.83 16.80 -20.98
C HIS A 512 -18.36 16.96 -20.78
N ASP A 513 -18.74 17.73 -19.76
CA ASP A 513 -20.13 18.01 -19.31
C ASP A 513 -20.93 16.83 -18.73
N ARG A 514 -20.34 15.64 -18.61
CA ARG A 514 -20.94 14.49 -17.93
C ARG A 514 -20.47 14.41 -16.49
N LEU A 515 -21.39 14.13 -15.58
CA LEU A 515 -21.11 13.95 -14.16
C LEU A 515 -21.15 12.47 -13.81
N PHE A 516 -20.03 11.95 -13.33
CA PHE A 516 -19.88 10.56 -12.90
C PHE A 516 -19.83 10.48 -11.38
N VAL A 517 -20.49 9.46 -10.84
CA VAL A 517 -20.35 9.07 -9.44
C VAL A 517 -20.11 7.58 -9.37
N PHE A 518 -19.19 7.16 -8.50
CA PHE A 518 -18.78 5.77 -8.44
C PHE A 518 -19.31 5.11 -7.17
N MET A 519 -19.81 3.88 -7.31
CA MET A 519 -20.09 3.05 -6.13
C MET A 519 -18.78 2.60 -5.50
N PRO A 520 -18.71 2.51 -4.15
CA PRO A 520 -17.57 1.92 -3.46
C PRO A 520 -17.22 0.53 -3.99
N GLN A 521 -15.92 0.25 -4.15
CA GLN A 521 -15.43 -1.00 -4.74
C GLN A 521 -15.85 -2.24 -3.94
N ASN A 522 -15.76 -2.17 -2.62
CA ASN A 522 -16.20 -3.19 -1.66
C ASN A 522 -17.69 -3.57 -1.78
N LEU A 523 -18.51 -2.71 -2.39
CA LEU A 523 -19.93 -2.95 -2.62
C LEU A 523 -20.23 -3.52 -4.02
N ASP A 524 -19.21 -3.81 -4.84
CA ASP A 524 -19.36 -4.36 -6.19
C ASP A 524 -19.49 -5.90 -6.17
N SER A 525 -20.74 -6.38 -6.26
CA SER A 525 -21.06 -7.82 -6.28
C SER A 525 -20.54 -8.58 -7.52
N GLU A 526 -20.13 -7.87 -8.58
CA GLU A 526 -19.52 -8.50 -9.75
C GLU A 526 -18.10 -8.99 -9.47
N GLU A 527 -17.34 -8.32 -8.60
CA GLU A 527 -16.00 -8.74 -8.24
C GLU A 527 -15.94 -9.42 -6.87
N PHE A 528 -16.70 -8.92 -5.90
CA PHE A 528 -16.63 -9.36 -4.51
C PHE A 528 -17.88 -10.15 -4.13
N HIS A 529 -17.73 -11.40 -3.73
CA HIS A 529 -18.89 -12.22 -3.32
C HIS A 529 -19.35 -11.94 -1.88
N LEU A 530 -18.44 -11.45 -1.03
CA LEU A 530 -18.71 -11.15 0.39
C LEU A 530 -19.84 -10.13 0.58
N VAL A 531 -20.01 -9.20 -0.36
CA VAL A 531 -21.09 -8.19 -0.31
C VAL A 531 -22.50 -8.79 -0.34
N ASN A 532 -22.65 -10.04 -0.79
CA ASN A 532 -23.97 -10.69 -0.83
C ASN A 532 -24.46 -11.09 0.58
N ASP A 533 -23.60 -11.07 1.60
CA ASP A 533 -24.03 -11.22 2.99
C ASP A 533 -24.55 -9.86 3.49
N VAL A 534 -25.85 -9.77 3.78
CA VAL A 534 -26.51 -8.51 4.14
C VAL A 534 -25.97 -7.93 5.45
N ASP A 535 -25.60 -8.79 6.42
CA ASP A 535 -25.07 -8.32 7.69
C ASP A 535 -23.65 -7.78 7.52
N LEU A 536 -22.84 -8.45 6.70
CA LEU A 536 -21.52 -7.93 6.33
C LEU A 536 -21.63 -6.65 5.51
N PHE A 537 -22.48 -6.60 4.49
CA PHE A 537 -22.74 -5.41 3.67
C PHE A 537 -23.08 -4.19 4.54
N VAL A 538 -23.99 -4.36 5.50
CA VAL A 538 -24.36 -3.31 6.44
C VAL A 538 -23.19 -2.93 7.34
N SER A 539 -22.41 -3.90 7.83
CA SER A 539 -21.23 -3.66 8.65
C SER A 539 -20.13 -2.90 7.89
N THR A 540 -19.91 -3.25 6.63
CA THR A 540 -18.98 -2.61 5.71
C THR A 540 -19.40 -1.16 5.47
N LEU A 541 -20.66 -0.90 5.10
CA LEU A 541 -21.18 0.47 4.93
C LEU A 541 -21.01 1.32 6.19
N ARG A 542 -21.22 0.75 7.38
CA ARG A 542 -21.00 1.46 8.66
C ARG A 542 -19.53 1.77 8.91
N SER A 543 -18.64 0.90 8.47
CA SER A 543 -17.18 1.07 8.59
C SER A 543 -16.71 2.13 7.60
N ASP A 544 -17.19 2.10 6.36
CA ASP A 544 -16.89 3.08 5.32
C ASP A 544 -17.21 4.51 5.76
N VAL A 545 -18.41 4.72 6.31
CA VAL A 545 -18.82 6.04 6.84
C VAL A 545 -17.89 6.51 7.98
N ALA A 546 -17.37 5.60 8.80
CA ALA A 546 -16.41 5.95 9.85
C ALA A 546 -15.00 6.24 9.32
N VAL A 547 -14.58 5.51 8.27
CA VAL A 547 -13.32 5.77 7.57
C VAL A 547 -13.36 7.15 6.93
N LEU A 548 -14.43 7.50 6.23
CA LEU A 548 -14.62 8.82 5.63
C LEU A 548 -14.60 9.94 6.67
N ARG A 549 -15.26 9.77 7.81
CA ARG A 549 -15.19 10.77 8.90
C ARG A 549 -13.75 11.03 9.36
N SER A 550 -12.97 9.96 9.48
CA SER A 550 -11.65 10.02 10.12
C SER A 550 -10.57 10.54 9.15
N HIS A 551 -10.70 10.19 7.87
CA HIS A 551 -9.63 10.40 6.88
C HIS A 551 -9.98 11.41 5.79
N TRP A 552 -11.21 11.91 5.68
CA TRP A 552 -11.53 12.92 4.68
C TRP A 552 -10.85 14.26 4.98
N TYR A 553 -10.13 14.80 3.99
CA TYR A 553 -9.45 16.10 4.07
C TYR A 553 -9.65 16.97 2.81
N PHE A 554 -10.44 16.50 1.83
CA PHE A 554 -10.72 17.24 0.61
C PHE A 554 -11.72 18.36 0.86
N ASP A 555 -11.66 19.38 0.00
CA ASP A 555 -12.69 20.40 -0.06
C ASP A 555 -14.01 19.81 -0.54
N GLY A 556 -15.08 20.14 0.18
CA GLY A 556 -16.40 19.53 -0.02
C GLY A 556 -16.61 18.27 0.84
N ARG A 557 -17.84 17.77 0.83
CA ARG A 557 -18.27 16.63 1.64
C ARG A 557 -18.11 15.33 0.84
N PRO A 558 -17.80 14.19 1.51
CA PRO A 558 -17.78 12.89 0.85
C PRO A 558 -19.20 12.42 0.55
N THR A 559 -19.42 11.97 -0.68
CA THR A 559 -20.72 11.45 -1.16
C THR A 559 -20.61 9.97 -1.51
N VAL A 560 -21.26 9.13 -0.72
CA VAL A 560 -21.32 7.67 -0.91
C VAL A 560 -22.62 7.29 -1.61
N VAL A 561 -22.52 6.59 -2.73
CA VAL A 561 -23.68 6.06 -3.47
C VAL A 561 -23.76 4.55 -3.30
N VAL A 562 -24.93 4.07 -2.87
CA VAL A 562 -25.19 2.65 -2.64
C VAL A 562 -26.43 2.22 -3.40
N ILE A 563 -26.29 1.19 -4.23
CA ILE A 563 -27.42 0.55 -4.90
C ILE A 563 -27.86 -0.66 -4.07
N LEU A 564 -29.12 -0.64 -3.63
CA LEU A 564 -29.77 -1.77 -2.99
C LEU A 564 -30.37 -2.67 -4.07
N ARG A 565 -30.11 -3.98 -3.96
CA ARG A 565 -30.50 -5.01 -4.93
C ARG A 565 -31.56 -5.95 -4.36
N ASP A 566 -32.30 -6.62 -5.23
CA ASP A 566 -33.37 -7.54 -4.82
C ASP A 566 -32.83 -8.70 -3.97
N ARG A 567 -31.60 -9.17 -4.24
CA ARG A 567 -30.89 -10.20 -3.45
C ARG A 567 -30.62 -9.85 -1.98
N HIS A 568 -30.75 -8.58 -1.58
CA HIS A 568 -30.64 -8.17 -0.19
C HIS A 568 -31.92 -8.46 0.62
N LEU A 569 -33.00 -8.89 -0.05
CA LEU A 569 -34.25 -9.28 0.60
C LEU A 569 -34.20 -10.75 1.04
N VAL A 570 -34.65 -11.01 2.25
CA VAL A 570 -34.80 -12.37 2.79
C VAL A 570 -36.29 -12.68 2.83
N HIS A 571 -36.75 -13.64 2.04
CA HIS A 571 -38.17 -13.97 1.85
C HIS A 571 -39.02 -12.74 1.45
N ASN A 572 -38.54 -11.95 0.48
CA ASN A 572 -39.18 -10.70 0.01
C ASN A 572 -39.38 -9.63 1.10
N LYS A 573 -38.61 -9.68 2.18
CA LYS A 573 -38.63 -8.70 3.27
C LYS A 573 -37.25 -8.15 3.55
N LEU A 574 -37.19 -6.87 3.92
CA LEU A 574 -35.97 -6.24 4.41
C LEU A 574 -35.48 -6.92 5.71
N PRO A 575 -34.24 -7.43 5.73
CA PRO A 575 -33.61 -7.94 6.95
C PRO A 575 -33.55 -6.88 8.05
N ALA A 576 -33.55 -7.33 9.31
CA ALA A 576 -33.58 -6.43 10.47
C ALA A 576 -32.37 -5.50 10.51
N SER A 577 -31.18 -6.00 10.16
CA SER A 577 -29.91 -5.26 10.10
C SER A 577 -29.95 -4.11 9.08
N LEU A 578 -30.41 -4.37 7.87
CA LEU A 578 -30.56 -3.36 6.82
C LEU A 578 -31.64 -2.33 7.19
N ARG A 579 -32.80 -2.77 7.68
CA ARG A 579 -33.86 -1.88 8.17
C ARG A 579 -33.37 -0.95 9.28
N GLN A 580 -32.64 -1.47 10.25
CA GLN A 580 -32.10 -0.67 11.35
C GLN A 580 -31.07 0.36 10.85
N THR A 581 -30.26 -0.02 9.87
CA THR A 581 -29.25 0.87 9.28
C THR A 581 -29.88 2.00 8.48
N ILE A 582 -30.90 1.72 7.66
CA ILE A 582 -31.66 2.77 6.96
C ILE A 582 -32.27 3.75 7.97
N LYS A 583 -32.90 3.25 9.05
CA LYS A 583 -33.43 4.13 10.12
C LYS A 583 -32.35 5.00 10.78
N LYS A 584 -31.14 4.48 10.98
CA LYS A 584 -30.00 5.25 11.51
C LYS A 584 -29.53 6.32 10.52
N LEU A 585 -29.45 6.00 9.23
CA LEU A 585 -29.13 6.97 8.17
C LEU A 585 -30.16 8.10 8.13
N VAL A 586 -31.46 7.77 8.20
CA VAL A 586 -32.55 8.76 8.27
C VAL A 586 -32.45 9.63 9.54
N SER A 587 -32.02 9.07 10.68
CA SER A 587 -31.80 9.84 11.91
C SER A 587 -30.63 10.82 11.83
N GLY A 588 -29.80 10.75 10.78
CA GLY A 588 -28.65 11.63 10.55
C GLY A 588 -27.39 11.25 11.33
N TYR A 589 -27.35 10.05 11.94
CA TYR A 589 -26.20 9.61 12.73
C TYR A 589 -25.98 8.10 12.68
N ILE A 590 -24.76 7.70 12.30
CA ILE A 590 -24.37 6.30 12.27
C ILE A 590 -22.90 6.14 12.66
N ASN A 591 -22.61 5.15 13.52
CA ASN A 591 -21.25 4.82 13.94
C ASN A 591 -20.42 6.01 14.46
N ALA A 592 -21.04 6.83 15.31
CA ALA A 592 -20.49 8.08 15.82
C ALA A 592 -20.22 9.20 14.77
N THR A 593 -20.73 9.04 13.55
CA THR A 593 -20.55 9.97 12.42
C THR A 593 -21.87 10.66 12.06
N ARG A 594 -21.83 11.97 11.81
CA ARG A 594 -22.95 12.72 11.25
C ARG A 594 -23.13 12.38 9.78
N VAL A 595 -24.36 12.04 9.39
CA VAL A 595 -24.70 11.65 8.02
C VAL A 595 -25.85 12.50 7.51
N SER A 596 -25.80 12.83 6.22
CA SER A 596 -26.91 13.44 5.49
C SER A 596 -27.39 12.44 4.44
N LEU A 597 -28.59 11.88 4.63
CA LEU A 597 -29.27 11.05 3.63
C LEU A 597 -30.08 11.97 2.71
N GLY A 598 -29.95 11.83 1.39
CA GLY A 598 -30.63 12.71 0.45
C GLY A 598 -30.50 12.28 -1.00
N LYS A 599 -30.94 13.15 -1.93
CA LYS A 599 -30.84 12.90 -3.38
C LYS A 599 -29.53 13.44 -3.91
N LEU A 600 -29.06 12.84 -5.00
CA LEU A 600 -27.76 13.17 -5.56
C LEU A 600 -27.70 14.62 -6.10
N ARG A 601 -28.82 15.13 -6.63
CA ARG A 601 -28.99 16.53 -7.04
C ARG A 601 -28.84 17.53 -5.89
N ASP A 602 -29.26 17.15 -4.68
CA ASP A 602 -29.21 18.03 -3.51
C ASP A 602 -27.77 18.23 -3.02
N PHE A 603 -26.89 17.28 -3.30
CA PHE A 603 -25.51 17.26 -2.83
C PHE A 603 -24.49 17.85 -3.81
N MET A 604 -24.90 18.20 -5.04
CA MET A 604 -24.02 18.69 -6.10
C MET A 604 -23.15 19.88 -5.66
N ASN A 605 -23.74 20.87 -4.97
CA ASN A 605 -23.03 22.10 -4.57
C ASN A 605 -22.16 21.92 -3.31
N THR A 606 -22.26 20.78 -2.64
CA THR A 606 -21.58 20.52 -1.36
C THR A 606 -20.59 19.36 -1.44
N SER A 607 -20.65 18.54 -2.49
CA SER A 607 -19.77 17.40 -2.72
C SER A 607 -18.38 17.86 -3.18
N CYS A 608 -17.36 17.05 -2.92
CA CYS A 608 -16.07 17.18 -3.59
C CYS A 608 -16.22 16.80 -5.08
N VAL A 609 -15.88 17.71 -5.98
CA VAL A 609 -15.91 17.50 -7.44
C VAL A 609 -14.49 17.55 -7.99
N VAL A 610 -14.11 16.54 -8.78
CA VAL A 610 -12.79 16.42 -9.41
C VAL A 610 -12.94 16.34 -10.92
N SER A 611 -12.05 17.00 -11.67
CA SER A 611 -12.03 16.93 -13.13
C SER A 611 -11.18 15.76 -13.62
N LEU A 612 -11.66 15.02 -14.62
CA LEU A 612 -10.92 13.95 -15.30
C LEU A 612 -10.26 14.43 -16.60
N GLU A 613 -9.86 15.70 -16.65
CA GLU A 613 -9.26 16.35 -17.84
C GLU A 613 -7.89 15.78 -18.24
N PHE A 614 -7.22 15.05 -17.35
CA PHE A 614 -6.00 14.31 -17.68
C PHE A 614 -6.21 13.21 -18.75
N LEU A 615 -7.46 12.79 -19.00
CA LEU A 615 -7.79 11.76 -20.00
C LEU A 615 -7.73 12.25 -21.45
N ARG A 616 -7.52 13.56 -21.69
CA ARG A 616 -7.41 14.12 -23.04
C ARG A 616 -6.16 13.60 -23.77
N ASP A 617 -6.20 13.54 -25.10
CA ASP A 617 -5.10 13.02 -25.89
C ASP A 617 -4.01 14.08 -26.17
N TYR A 618 -3.20 14.33 -25.13
CA TYR A 618 -2.07 15.26 -25.25
C TYR A 618 -0.90 14.71 -26.10
N GLU A 619 -0.85 13.39 -26.35
CA GLU A 619 0.24 12.79 -27.14
C GLU A 619 0.02 13.00 -28.64
N GLU A 620 -1.21 12.88 -29.13
CA GLU A 620 -1.56 13.11 -30.54
C GLU A 620 -1.82 14.59 -30.86
N GLY A 621 -1.81 15.46 -29.84
CA GLY A 621 -2.04 16.90 -29.99
C GLY A 621 -3.50 17.29 -30.21
N ASP A 622 -4.43 16.37 -29.92
CA ASP A 622 -5.87 16.59 -29.96
C ASP A 622 -6.40 16.83 -28.55
N PHE A 623 -6.58 18.11 -28.21
CA PHE A 623 -6.95 18.55 -26.87
C PHE A 623 -8.44 18.42 -26.56
N GLU A 624 -9.29 18.10 -27.55
CA GLU A 624 -10.74 18.02 -27.37
C GLU A 624 -11.25 16.58 -27.35
N SER A 625 -10.51 15.64 -27.95
CA SER A 625 -10.94 14.24 -28.01
C SER A 625 -10.38 13.39 -26.88
N LEU A 626 -11.21 12.43 -26.45
CA LEU A 626 -10.77 11.32 -25.60
C LEU A 626 -10.12 10.24 -26.46
N PRO A 627 -9.08 9.54 -25.97
CA PRO A 627 -8.51 8.39 -26.64
C PRO A 627 -9.60 7.38 -27.03
N GLN A 628 -9.54 6.85 -28.24
CA GLN A 628 -10.61 5.98 -28.79
C GLN A 628 -10.91 4.76 -27.89
N GLY A 629 -9.89 4.23 -27.21
CA GLY A 629 -10.04 3.16 -26.22
C GLY A 629 -10.88 3.56 -25.01
N VAL A 630 -10.74 4.79 -24.51
CA VAL A 630 -11.53 5.33 -23.39
C VAL A 630 -12.97 5.58 -23.83
N GLN A 631 -13.18 6.20 -25.00
CA GLN A 631 -14.52 6.43 -25.53
C GLN A 631 -15.30 5.12 -25.71
N THR A 632 -14.68 4.15 -26.39
CA THR A 632 -15.28 2.82 -26.60
C THR A 632 -15.60 2.12 -25.28
N TYR A 633 -14.73 2.29 -24.28
CA TYR A 633 -14.93 1.70 -22.96
C TYR A 633 -16.09 2.36 -22.20
N LEU A 634 -16.17 3.70 -22.19
CA LEU A 634 -17.28 4.44 -21.61
C LEU A 634 -18.61 4.06 -22.28
N ASP A 635 -18.64 4.01 -23.62
CA ASP A 635 -19.83 3.61 -24.38
C ASP A 635 -20.23 2.16 -24.09
N ARG A 636 -19.25 1.25 -24.01
CA ARG A 636 -19.49 -0.15 -23.65
C ARG A 636 -19.99 -0.30 -22.22
N ALA A 637 -19.48 0.49 -21.28
CA ALA A 637 -19.90 0.43 -19.88
C ALA A 637 -21.33 0.92 -19.68
N VAL A 638 -21.71 2.00 -20.37
CA VAL A 638 -23.11 2.45 -20.43
C VAL A 638 -23.99 1.33 -21.01
N ARG A 639 -23.57 0.71 -22.12
CA ARG A 639 -24.31 -0.41 -22.74
C ARG A 639 -24.31 -1.70 -21.90
N HIS A 640 -23.27 -1.99 -21.13
CA HIS A 640 -23.19 -3.17 -20.27
C HIS A 640 -24.07 -3.00 -19.03
N THR A 641 -24.08 -1.78 -18.48
CA THR A 641 -25.06 -1.39 -17.45
C THR A 641 -26.48 -1.55 -18.00
N GLU A 642 -26.71 -1.24 -19.27
CA GLU A 642 -27.99 -1.48 -19.95
C GLU A 642 -28.29 -2.95 -20.25
N LEU A 643 -27.28 -3.77 -20.57
CA LEU A 643 -27.46 -5.20 -20.85
C LEU A 643 -27.73 -6.02 -19.59
N LEU A 644 -27.08 -5.69 -18.46
CA LEU A 644 -27.45 -6.25 -17.16
C LEU A 644 -28.92 -5.93 -16.79
N ARG A 645 -29.48 -4.79 -17.24
CA ARG A 645 -30.93 -4.51 -17.13
C ARG A 645 -31.79 -5.53 -17.89
N SER A 646 -31.26 -6.16 -18.94
CA SER A 646 -32.00 -7.12 -19.77
C SER A 646 -31.84 -8.58 -19.31
N VAL A 647 -30.73 -8.94 -18.66
CA VAL A 647 -30.48 -10.31 -18.19
C VAL A 647 -31.28 -10.62 -16.91
N GLY A 648 -31.63 -9.62 -16.09
CA GLY A 648 -32.59 -9.79 -14.98
C GLY A 648 -33.99 -10.26 -15.41
N LEU A 649 -34.29 -10.26 -16.72
CA LEU A 649 -35.51 -10.84 -17.31
C LEU A 649 -35.34 -12.30 -17.77
N GLN A 650 -34.15 -12.90 -17.65
CA GLN A 650 -33.84 -14.26 -18.12
C GLN A 650 -33.82 -15.33 -17.02
N SER A 651 -34.40 -15.08 -15.83
CA SER A 651 -34.47 -16.06 -14.71
C SER A 651 -35.33 -17.31 -14.99
N GLN A 652 -35.67 -17.58 -16.26
CA GLN A 652 -36.60 -18.63 -16.68
C GLN A 652 -35.91 -19.85 -17.32
N LEU A 653 -34.58 -19.85 -17.45
CA LEU A 653 -33.86 -20.95 -18.13
C LEU A 653 -33.66 -22.18 -17.24
N LEU A 654 -33.42 -21.98 -15.93
CA LEU A 654 -33.29 -23.05 -14.93
C LEU A 654 -34.56 -23.24 -14.06
N SER A 655 -35.67 -22.57 -14.37
CA SER A 655 -36.96 -22.75 -13.67
C SER A 655 -37.92 -23.60 -14.52
N GLY A 656 -37.77 -24.92 -14.43
CA GLY A 656 -38.73 -25.86 -15.03
C GLY A 656 -40.03 -25.91 -14.21
N ALA A 657 -41.17 -26.07 -14.90
CA ALA A 657 -42.47 -26.22 -14.24
C ALA A 657 -42.49 -27.44 -13.32
N SER A 658 -42.92 -27.23 -12.06
CA SER A 658 -43.19 -28.25 -11.05
C SER A 658 -43.89 -29.49 -11.65
N SER A 659 -43.13 -30.56 -11.85
CA SER A 659 -43.67 -31.90 -12.05
C SER A 659 -43.13 -32.80 -10.95
N ALA A 660 -44.01 -33.54 -10.30
CA ALA A 660 -43.65 -34.44 -9.21
C ALA A 660 -42.69 -35.53 -9.72
N ALA A 661 -41.39 -35.33 -9.51
CA ALA A 661 -40.35 -36.25 -9.99
C ALA A 661 -40.14 -37.43 -9.03
N THR A 662 -40.26 -38.63 -9.56
CA THR A 662 -39.81 -39.89 -8.97
C THR A 662 -38.28 -39.83 -8.78
N ARG A 663 -37.80 -39.97 -7.53
CA ARG A 663 -36.37 -40.00 -7.17
C ARG A 663 -35.60 -41.04 -8.01
N ARG A 664 -34.92 -40.60 -9.07
CA ARG A 664 -33.79 -41.31 -9.68
C ARG A 664 -32.54 -41.06 -8.82
N LYS A 665 -31.60 -42.00 -8.78
CA LYS A 665 -30.30 -41.76 -8.13
C LYS A 665 -29.55 -40.72 -8.97
N PRO A 666 -28.97 -39.67 -8.35
CA PRO A 666 -28.24 -38.64 -9.09
C PRO A 666 -27.03 -39.27 -9.82
N LEU A 667 -26.89 -38.97 -11.12
CA LEU A 667 -25.80 -39.50 -11.96
C LEU A 667 -24.43 -38.98 -11.50
N VAL A 668 -24.42 -37.75 -10.99
CA VAL A 668 -23.26 -37.00 -10.53
C VAL A 668 -23.65 -36.40 -9.18
N SER A 669 -23.10 -36.92 -8.08
CA SER A 669 -23.45 -36.45 -6.73
C SER A 669 -22.24 -36.46 -5.79
N GLY A 670 -22.11 -35.37 -5.03
CA GLY A 670 -21.12 -35.18 -4.00
C GLY A 670 -19.73 -34.81 -4.52
N ILE A 671 -19.58 -34.38 -5.78
CA ILE A 671 -18.28 -33.97 -6.33
C ILE A 671 -17.78 -32.72 -5.60
N ILE A 672 -18.65 -31.72 -5.44
CA ILE A 672 -18.32 -30.48 -4.73
C ILE A 672 -18.09 -30.75 -3.24
N LYS A 673 -18.84 -31.67 -2.62
CA LYS A 673 -18.66 -32.01 -1.20
C LYS A 673 -17.36 -32.78 -0.95
N ARG A 674 -16.97 -33.70 -1.84
CA ARG A 674 -15.75 -34.53 -1.72
C ARG A 674 -14.45 -33.84 -2.14
N SER A 675 -14.55 -32.80 -2.97
CA SER A 675 -13.40 -31.95 -3.30
C SER A 675 -12.98 -31.02 -2.15
N ARG A 676 -13.79 -30.90 -1.09
CA ARG A 676 -13.47 -30.08 0.10
C ARG A 676 -12.56 -30.85 1.06
N THR A 677 -11.44 -30.24 1.42
CA THR A 677 -10.50 -30.68 2.46
C THR A 677 -11.10 -30.71 3.87
N ILE A 678 -12.28 -30.13 4.06
CA ILE A 678 -13.04 -30.10 5.33
C ILE A 678 -13.88 -31.37 5.55
N ALA A 679 -14.09 -32.21 4.52
CA ALA A 679 -14.95 -33.38 4.65
C ALA A 679 -14.42 -34.36 5.72
N SER A 680 -15.27 -34.62 6.72
CA SER A 680 -15.02 -35.47 7.88
C SER A 680 -14.44 -36.83 7.50
N GLN A 681 -13.51 -37.32 8.34
CA GLN A 681 -13.10 -38.72 8.38
C GLN A 681 -14.29 -39.63 8.72
N GLU A 682 -15.16 -39.90 7.74
CA GLU A 682 -16.02 -41.09 7.75
C GLU A 682 -15.34 -42.15 6.88
N HIS A 683 -14.24 -42.71 7.38
CA HIS A 683 -13.74 -43.98 6.85
C HIS A 683 -13.96 -45.06 7.89
N ALA A 684 -14.87 -45.95 7.48
CA ALA A 684 -15.28 -47.17 8.15
C ALA A 684 -14.08 -47.91 8.73
N ILE A 685 -14.20 -48.25 10.01
CA ILE A 685 -13.37 -49.24 10.69
C ILE A 685 -13.59 -50.59 9.99
N PRO A 686 -12.57 -51.24 9.41
CA PRO A 686 -12.64 -52.67 9.16
C PRO A 686 -12.15 -53.37 10.43
N GLU A 687 -13.06 -54.06 11.13
CA GLU A 687 -12.74 -55.14 12.07
C GLU A 687 -11.86 -56.17 11.33
N ASN A 688 -10.64 -56.50 11.78
CA ASN A 688 -10.26 -57.66 12.64
C ASN A 688 -8.78 -58.04 12.30
N PRO A 689 -8.11 -58.98 13.00
CA PRO A 689 -7.67 -58.96 14.40
C PRO A 689 -6.14 -59.21 14.53
N ALA A 690 -5.59 -59.00 15.73
CA ALA A 690 -4.35 -59.59 16.26
C ALA A 690 -3.02 -59.36 15.51
N THR A 691 -2.19 -58.44 16.03
CA THR A 691 -0.87 -58.80 16.57
C THR A 691 -0.37 -57.69 17.49
N ALA A 692 0.03 -58.09 18.70
CA ALA A 692 0.49 -57.21 19.76
C ALA A 692 1.94 -56.78 19.54
N VAL A 693 2.23 -55.47 19.62
CA VAL A 693 3.49 -54.93 20.15
C VAL A 693 3.22 -53.59 20.86
N SER A 694 3.70 -53.47 22.09
CA SER A 694 3.59 -52.33 23.03
C SER A 694 4.58 -51.19 22.67
N PRO A 695 4.43 -49.97 23.24
CA PRO A 695 5.07 -48.74 22.79
C PRO A 695 6.45 -48.51 23.45
N TYR A 696 7.13 -47.46 22.98
CA TYR A 696 8.37 -46.81 23.47
C TYR A 696 9.59 -46.94 22.54
N GLN A 697 10.32 -45.82 22.46
CA GLN A 697 11.54 -45.51 21.68
C GLN A 697 11.22 -45.00 20.27
N THR A 698 11.59 -43.79 19.83
CA THR A 698 12.62 -42.84 20.26
C THR A 698 12.33 -41.49 19.58
N SER A 699 12.70 -40.40 20.22
CA SER A 699 12.76 -39.04 19.69
C SER A 699 13.47 -38.95 18.33
N PRO A 700 13.19 -37.93 17.51
CA PRO A 700 14.23 -37.33 16.69
C PRO A 700 14.49 -35.88 17.09
N SER A 701 15.76 -35.70 17.39
CA SER A 701 16.55 -34.47 17.47
C SER A 701 16.22 -33.42 16.40
N VAL A 702 16.22 -32.18 16.89
CA VAL A 702 16.39 -30.94 16.14
C VAL A 702 17.77 -30.93 15.50
N SER A 703 17.86 -31.17 14.19
CA SER A 703 18.97 -30.72 13.34
C SER A 703 18.75 -31.14 11.88
N ASN A 704 18.54 -30.15 11.02
CA ASN A 704 18.95 -30.06 9.60
C ASN A 704 17.94 -29.21 8.81
N ILE A 705 17.93 -27.91 9.11
CA ILE A 705 17.48 -26.89 8.15
C ILE A 705 18.73 -26.52 7.36
N ALA A 706 18.93 -27.19 6.22
CA ALA A 706 19.92 -26.81 5.23
C ALA A 706 19.20 -26.66 3.87
N SER A 707 19.19 -25.41 3.40
CA SER A 707 19.24 -25.02 1.99
C SER A 707 18.38 -25.84 1.01
N ARG A 708 17.12 -25.43 0.80
CA ARG A 708 16.48 -25.58 -0.52
C ARG A 708 16.52 -24.21 -1.21
N ARG A 709 17.38 -24.12 -2.24
CA ARG A 709 17.47 -22.98 -3.15
C ARG A 709 16.10 -22.72 -3.79
N ASN A 710 15.72 -21.45 -3.86
CA ASN A 710 14.64 -20.96 -4.68
C ASN A 710 15.07 -21.06 -6.16
N SER A 711 14.76 -22.17 -6.81
CA SER A 711 14.61 -22.23 -8.26
C SER A 711 13.12 -22.38 -8.53
N ILE A 712 12.54 -21.35 -9.15
CA ILE A 712 11.20 -21.41 -9.72
C ILE A 712 11.37 -22.19 -11.03
N GLU A 713 11.37 -23.52 -10.95
CA GLU A 713 11.06 -24.36 -12.09
C GLU A 713 9.54 -24.57 -12.09
N GLU A 714 8.92 -24.42 -13.26
CA GLU A 714 7.51 -24.75 -13.52
C GLU A 714 7.26 -26.23 -13.21
N GLU A 715 6.99 -26.57 -11.96
CA GLU A 715 6.45 -27.87 -11.59
C GLU A 715 4.92 -27.87 -11.77
N ALA A 716 4.46 -28.93 -12.43
CA ALA A 716 3.11 -29.14 -12.95
C ALA A 716 1.97 -28.95 -11.93
N ALA A 717 0.80 -28.55 -12.46
CA ALA A 717 -0.43 -28.30 -11.73
C ALA A 717 -0.81 -29.42 -10.73
N PRO A 718 -1.31 -29.10 -9.51
CA PRO A 718 -1.68 -30.12 -8.55
C PRO A 718 -3.03 -30.77 -8.92
N THR A 719 -2.95 -32.09 -9.08
CA THR A 719 -4.00 -33.09 -9.30
C THR A 719 -4.81 -33.34 -8.02
N THR A 720 -6.08 -32.93 -7.99
CA THR A 720 -7.07 -33.38 -6.99
C THR A 720 -8.46 -33.56 -7.60
N THR A 721 -8.93 -32.62 -8.42
CA THR A 721 -10.24 -32.74 -9.11
C THR A 721 -10.28 -33.86 -10.15
N VAL A 722 -9.17 -34.08 -10.86
CA VAL A 722 -9.03 -35.20 -11.82
C VAL A 722 -9.02 -36.55 -11.10
N ASP A 723 -8.41 -36.63 -9.92
CA ASP A 723 -8.39 -37.85 -9.09
C ASP A 723 -9.78 -38.17 -8.51
N VAL A 724 -10.55 -37.16 -8.08
CA VAL A 724 -11.95 -37.34 -7.61
C VAL A 724 -12.87 -37.83 -8.73
N LEU A 725 -12.69 -37.33 -9.96
CA LEU A 725 -13.47 -37.78 -11.12
C LEU A 725 -13.14 -39.22 -11.52
N ALA A 726 -11.86 -39.62 -11.39
CA ALA A 726 -11.39 -40.98 -11.62
C ALA A 726 -11.89 -41.95 -10.52
N GLU A 727 -11.85 -41.55 -9.24
CA GLU A 727 -12.41 -42.32 -8.11
C GLU A 727 -13.92 -42.58 -8.28
N LEU A 728 -14.65 -41.63 -8.84
CA LEU A 728 -16.08 -41.72 -9.08
C LEU A 728 -16.48 -42.51 -10.34
N LYS A 729 -15.51 -42.97 -11.15
CA LYS A 729 -15.73 -43.65 -12.44
C LYS A 729 -16.65 -42.85 -13.38
N LEU A 730 -16.56 -41.52 -13.36
CA LEU A 730 -17.38 -40.63 -14.17
C LEU A 730 -16.79 -40.38 -15.58
N ASP A 731 -15.91 -41.24 -16.08
CA ASP A 731 -15.25 -41.08 -17.38
C ASP A 731 -16.17 -41.28 -18.60
N SER A 732 -17.37 -41.83 -18.42
CA SER A 732 -18.28 -42.23 -19.50
C SER A 732 -19.66 -41.57 -19.49
N VAL A 733 -19.86 -40.48 -18.74
CA VAL A 733 -21.17 -39.81 -18.66
C VAL A 733 -21.43 -38.92 -19.89
N ASP A 734 -22.57 -39.08 -20.55
CA ASP A 734 -22.97 -38.24 -21.69
C ASP A 734 -23.29 -36.82 -21.23
N THR A 735 -22.59 -35.84 -21.82
CA THR A 735 -22.80 -34.42 -21.53
C THR A 735 -24.18 -33.91 -21.94
N LYS A 736 -24.85 -34.53 -22.92
CA LYS A 736 -26.22 -34.14 -23.30
C LYS A 736 -27.24 -34.55 -22.24
N GLU A 737 -27.11 -35.77 -21.73
CA GLU A 737 -27.96 -36.29 -20.64
C GLU A 737 -27.84 -35.44 -19.37
N LEU A 738 -26.63 -34.94 -19.07
CA LEU A 738 -26.40 -34.02 -17.95
C LEU A 738 -27.06 -32.65 -18.14
N VAL A 739 -27.06 -32.11 -19.37
CA VAL A 739 -27.75 -30.84 -19.68
C VAL A 739 -29.26 -31.00 -19.58
N ASP A 740 -29.81 -32.14 -20.00
CA ASP A 740 -31.23 -32.45 -19.82
C ASP A 740 -31.58 -32.61 -18.33
N THR A 741 -30.75 -33.33 -17.56
CA THR A 741 -30.92 -33.50 -16.11
C THR A 741 -30.84 -32.17 -15.37
N LEU A 742 -29.97 -31.25 -15.80
CA LEU A 742 -29.84 -29.90 -15.23
C LEU A 742 -31.16 -29.10 -15.36
N ARG A 743 -31.94 -29.33 -16.41
CA ARG A 743 -33.25 -28.67 -16.62
C ARG A 743 -34.37 -29.30 -15.79
N GLU A 744 -34.24 -30.58 -15.47
CA GLU A 744 -35.29 -31.35 -14.77
C GLU A 744 -35.14 -31.30 -13.24
N THR A 745 -33.94 -31.11 -12.71
CA THR A 745 -33.71 -31.11 -11.26
C THR A 745 -33.91 -29.73 -10.64
N ASP A 746 -34.68 -29.66 -9.56
CA ASP A 746 -34.84 -28.47 -8.72
C ASP A 746 -33.84 -28.43 -7.56
N CYS A 747 -33.00 -29.46 -7.42
CA CYS A 747 -32.04 -29.57 -6.33
C CYS A 747 -30.76 -28.80 -6.64
N LEU A 748 -30.55 -27.65 -5.96
CA LEU A 748 -29.34 -26.83 -6.13
C LEU A 748 -28.03 -27.61 -5.98
N GLU A 749 -27.95 -28.57 -5.05
CA GLU A 749 -26.73 -29.36 -4.86
C GLU A 749 -26.41 -30.22 -6.09
N GLU A 750 -27.43 -30.78 -6.74
CA GLU A 750 -27.28 -31.63 -7.92
C GLU A 750 -26.97 -30.78 -9.16
N GLN A 751 -27.68 -29.65 -9.33
CA GLN A 751 -27.36 -28.66 -10.37
C GLN A 751 -25.90 -28.19 -10.25
N GLY A 752 -25.45 -27.92 -9.02
CA GLY A 752 -24.08 -27.52 -8.75
C GLY A 752 -23.05 -28.58 -9.14
N ASP A 753 -23.27 -29.84 -8.74
CA ASP A 753 -22.37 -30.96 -9.08
C ASP A 753 -22.30 -31.18 -10.62
N ILE A 754 -23.44 -31.08 -11.32
CA ILE A 754 -23.51 -31.18 -12.79
C ILE A 754 -22.71 -30.06 -13.46
N LEU A 755 -22.92 -28.81 -13.03
CA LEU A 755 -22.24 -27.65 -13.58
C LEU A 755 -20.73 -27.74 -13.35
N HIS A 756 -20.30 -28.10 -12.15
CA HIS A 756 -18.88 -28.29 -11.85
C HIS A 756 -18.25 -29.38 -12.72
N TYR A 757 -18.94 -30.51 -12.93
CA TYR A 757 -18.49 -31.55 -13.85
C TYR A 757 -18.33 -31.05 -15.29
N LEU A 758 -19.32 -30.31 -15.81
CA LEU A 758 -19.28 -29.74 -17.16
C LEU A 758 -18.11 -28.75 -17.32
N ALA A 759 -17.85 -27.91 -16.31
CA ALA A 759 -16.74 -26.96 -16.34
C ALA A 759 -15.38 -27.66 -16.38
N ILE A 760 -15.17 -28.71 -15.59
CA ILE A 760 -13.90 -29.47 -15.60
C ILE A 760 -13.69 -30.18 -16.94
N ARG A 761 -14.74 -30.79 -17.50
CA ARG A 761 -14.63 -31.63 -18.71
C ARG A 761 -14.61 -30.85 -20.03
N LYS A 762 -15.40 -29.79 -20.13
CA LYS A 762 -15.61 -29.05 -21.39
C LYS A 762 -15.09 -27.62 -21.35
N GLY A 763 -14.79 -27.09 -20.16
CA GLY A 763 -14.38 -25.71 -19.96
C GLY A 763 -15.57 -24.75 -19.87
N LEU A 764 -15.33 -23.57 -19.28
CA LEU A 764 -16.35 -22.55 -19.03
C LEU A 764 -16.91 -21.91 -20.32
N THR A 765 -16.15 -21.93 -21.41
CA THR A 765 -16.56 -21.35 -22.72
C THR A 765 -17.36 -22.31 -23.59
N TRP A 766 -17.64 -23.52 -23.12
CA TRP A 766 -18.39 -24.51 -23.88
C TRP A 766 -19.85 -24.08 -24.06
N ASP A 767 -20.35 -24.17 -25.29
CA ASP A 767 -21.75 -23.92 -25.64
C ASP A 767 -22.61 -25.11 -25.23
N THR A 768 -23.63 -24.84 -24.42
CA THR A 768 -24.55 -25.83 -23.86
C THR A 768 -25.69 -26.19 -24.82
N GLY A 769 -25.88 -25.41 -25.89
CA GLY A 769 -26.99 -25.60 -26.84
C GLY A 769 -28.37 -25.22 -26.28
N LEU A 770 -28.42 -24.57 -25.11
CA LEU A 770 -29.67 -24.12 -24.46
C LEU A 770 -30.17 -22.77 -24.98
N GLY A 771 -29.39 -22.08 -25.82
CA GLY A 771 -29.73 -20.74 -26.32
C GLY A 771 -30.82 -20.74 -27.40
N TYR A 772 -31.54 -19.63 -27.49
CA TYR A 772 -32.44 -19.30 -28.62
C TYR A 772 -31.64 -19.05 -29.91
N PRO A 773 -32.26 -19.05 -31.10
CA PRO A 773 -31.59 -18.68 -32.35
C PRO A 773 -30.91 -17.30 -32.21
N ASN A 774 -29.59 -17.25 -32.41
CA ASN A 774 -28.68 -16.10 -32.22
C ASN A 774 -28.22 -15.79 -30.78
N SER A 775 -28.44 -16.68 -29.81
CA SER A 775 -27.86 -16.57 -28.46
C SER A 775 -27.08 -17.84 -28.10
N VAL A 776 -25.85 -17.69 -27.62
CA VAL A 776 -25.00 -18.79 -27.17
C VAL A 776 -25.02 -18.80 -25.64
N ILE A 777 -25.51 -19.88 -25.04
CA ILE A 777 -25.49 -20.06 -23.58
C ILE A 777 -24.31 -20.95 -23.24
N THR A 778 -23.28 -20.33 -22.65
CA THR A 778 -22.07 -21.05 -22.23
C THR A 778 -22.23 -21.64 -20.83
N VAL A 779 -21.38 -22.60 -20.47
CA VAL A 779 -21.26 -23.08 -19.08
C VAL A 779 -21.02 -21.90 -18.12
N ARG A 780 -20.21 -20.89 -18.51
CA ARG A 780 -20.00 -19.68 -17.72
C ARG A 780 -21.29 -18.90 -17.45
N THR A 781 -22.18 -18.82 -18.43
CA THR A 781 -23.49 -18.17 -18.28
C THR A 781 -24.33 -18.87 -17.23
N LEU A 782 -24.40 -20.21 -17.29
CA LEU A 782 -25.12 -21.02 -16.29
C LEU A 782 -24.45 -20.97 -14.92
N PHE A 783 -23.11 -20.90 -14.84
CA PHE A 783 -22.38 -20.70 -13.58
C PHE A 783 -22.76 -19.39 -12.90
N LEU A 784 -22.89 -18.31 -13.66
CA LEU A 784 -23.29 -17.01 -13.13
C LEU A 784 -24.73 -17.04 -12.62
N GLU A 785 -25.67 -17.59 -13.41
CA GLU A 785 -27.07 -17.74 -12.99
C GLU A 785 -27.20 -18.62 -11.73
N PHE A 786 -26.51 -19.76 -11.70
CA PHE A 786 -26.48 -20.65 -10.54
C PHE A 786 -25.88 -19.97 -9.31
N TYR A 787 -24.77 -19.24 -9.49
CA TYR A 787 -24.14 -18.47 -8.42
C TYR A 787 -25.10 -17.41 -7.84
N GLU A 788 -25.85 -16.70 -8.68
CA GLU A 788 -26.84 -15.71 -8.23
C GLU A 788 -27.98 -16.36 -7.45
N ARG A 789 -28.54 -17.46 -7.95
CA ARG A 789 -29.55 -18.25 -7.22
C ARG A 789 -29.03 -18.78 -5.88
N ALA A 790 -27.80 -19.31 -5.85
CA ALA A 790 -27.18 -19.78 -4.62
C ALA A 790 -26.97 -18.65 -3.59
N CYS A 791 -26.77 -17.41 -4.04
CA CYS A 791 -26.73 -16.24 -3.16
C CYS A 791 -28.12 -15.89 -2.60
N GLU A 792 -29.15 -15.92 -3.44
CA GLU A 792 -30.56 -15.66 -3.03
C GLU A 792 -31.07 -16.69 -2.03
N GLU A 793 -30.71 -17.97 -2.20
CA GLU A 793 -31.06 -19.05 -1.27
C GLU A 793 -30.06 -19.19 -0.09
N HIS A 794 -29.04 -18.32 -0.01
CA HIS A 794 -28.01 -18.29 1.04
C HIS A 794 -27.24 -19.61 1.25
N HIS A 795 -27.02 -20.39 0.19
CA HIS A 795 -26.22 -21.63 0.22
C HIS A 795 -24.71 -21.34 0.13
N TRP A 796 -24.12 -20.78 1.19
CA TRP A 796 -22.74 -20.30 1.23
C TRP A 796 -21.64 -21.29 0.82
N GLY A 797 -21.85 -22.60 1.03
CA GLY A 797 -20.91 -23.62 0.56
C GLY A 797 -20.81 -23.68 -0.97
N LEU A 798 -21.94 -23.51 -1.67
CA LEU A 798 -21.99 -23.44 -3.13
C LEU A 798 -21.50 -22.07 -3.62
N VAL A 799 -21.91 -20.98 -2.95
CA VAL A 799 -21.45 -19.62 -3.26
C VAL A 799 -19.92 -19.54 -3.30
N ARG A 800 -19.21 -20.06 -2.28
CA ARG A 800 -17.74 -20.05 -2.23
C ARG A 800 -17.09 -20.82 -3.36
N HIS A 801 -17.64 -22.00 -3.67
CA HIS A 801 -17.12 -22.86 -4.72
C HIS A 801 -17.23 -22.18 -6.09
N PHE A 802 -18.44 -21.73 -6.44
CA PHE A 802 -18.69 -21.07 -7.72
C PHE A 802 -18.04 -19.68 -7.80
N ALA A 803 -17.92 -18.95 -6.70
CA ALA A 803 -17.18 -17.69 -6.63
C ALA A 803 -15.71 -17.90 -7.01
N SER A 804 -15.06 -18.93 -6.44
CA SER A 804 -13.67 -19.26 -6.76
C SER A 804 -13.51 -19.62 -8.23
N SER A 805 -14.36 -20.51 -8.76
CA SER A 805 -14.27 -20.94 -10.16
C SER A 805 -14.62 -19.83 -11.16
N LEU A 806 -15.43 -18.84 -10.76
CA LEU A 806 -15.70 -17.63 -11.54
C LEU A 806 -14.58 -16.57 -11.46
N GLY A 807 -13.57 -16.79 -10.61
CA GLY A 807 -12.48 -15.84 -10.39
C GLY A 807 -12.87 -14.62 -9.57
N LYS A 808 -13.92 -14.71 -8.75
CA LYS A 808 -14.30 -13.63 -7.82
C LYS A 808 -13.17 -13.37 -6.83
N ARG A 809 -12.98 -12.11 -6.45
CA ARG A 809 -11.91 -11.67 -5.55
C ARG A 809 -12.42 -11.51 -4.12
N VAL A 810 -11.53 -11.71 -3.15
CA VAL A 810 -11.70 -11.17 -1.80
C VAL A 810 -10.93 -9.86 -1.76
N GLU A 811 -11.58 -8.83 -1.25
CA GLU A 811 -11.03 -7.49 -1.21
C GLU A 811 -9.73 -7.43 -0.40
N ASP A 812 -8.73 -6.75 -0.96
CA ASP A 812 -7.54 -6.27 -0.25
C ASP A 812 -6.84 -7.34 0.61
N LEU A 813 -6.65 -8.55 0.06
CA LEU A 813 -6.00 -9.66 0.77
C LEU A 813 -4.59 -9.30 1.27
N ALA A 814 -3.78 -8.66 0.44
CA ALA A 814 -2.44 -8.20 0.82
C ALA A 814 -2.49 -7.18 1.98
N LYS A 815 -3.40 -6.20 1.92
CA LYS A 815 -3.60 -5.22 3.00
C LYS A 815 -4.09 -5.90 4.28
N SER A 816 -4.99 -6.86 4.14
CA SER A 816 -5.55 -7.64 5.26
C SER A 816 -4.48 -8.42 6.01
N VAL A 817 -3.62 -9.14 5.29
CA VAL A 817 -2.49 -9.85 5.89
C VAL A 817 -1.48 -8.88 6.48
N THR A 818 -1.17 -7.79 5.79
CA THR A 818 -0.25 -6.74 6.29
C THR A 818 -0.74 -6.15 7.60
N ALA A 819 -2.03 -5.83 7.73
CA ALA A 819 -2.63 -5.29 8.96
C ALA A 819 -2.47 -6.21 10.18
N LEU A 820 -2.44 -7.53 9.96
CA LEU A 820 -2.14 -8.53 10.99
C LEU A 820 -0.65 -8.54 11.35
N LEU A 821 0.21 -8.59 10.34
CA LEU A 821 1.68 -8.69 10.49
C LEU A 821 2.29 -7.47 11.18
N VAL A 822 1.87 -6.24 10.81
CA VAL A 822 2.39 -4.99 11.40
C VAL A 822 2.06 -4.87 12.90
N ARG A 823 1.05 -5.61 13.38
CA ARG A 823 0.70 -5.72 14.80
C ARG A 823 1.34 -6.95 15.46
N GLN A 824 2.43 -7.46 14.89
CA GLN A 824 3.23 -8.58 15.41
C GLN A 824 2.42 -9.88 15.56
N LYS A 825 1.53 -10.13 14.60
CA LYS A 825 0.79 -11.40 14.53
C LYS A 825 1.36 -12.25 13.41
N GLN A 826 1.83 -13.45 13.72
CA GLN A 826 2.17 -14.43 12.70
C GLN A 826 0.89 -15.06 12.16
N VAL A 827 0.79 -15.22 10.84
CA VAL A 827 -0.39 -15.79 10.19
C VAL A 827 -0.03 -17.13 9.58
N THR A 828 -0.86 -18.16 9.77
CA THR A 828 -0.67 -19.44 9.09
C THR A 828 -1.92 -19.90 8.38
N VAL A 829 -1.73 -20.38 7.15
CA VAL A 829 -2.78 -20.85 6.23
C VAL A 829 -2.61 -22.34 5.94
N GLY A 830 -3.68 -23.00 5.50
CA GLY A 830 -3.73 -24.46 5.35
C GLY A 830 -4.37 -25.18 6.55
N MET A 831 -4.59 -26.50 6.42
CA MET A 831 -5.37 -27.31 7.37
C MET A 831 -4.47 -28.16 8.29
N PRO A 832 -4.52 -28.00 9.63
CA PRO A 832 -3.77 -28.87 10.55
C PRO A 832 -4.21 -30.34 10.47
N PRO A 833 -3.34 -31.34 10.67
CA PRO A 833 -1.90 -31.25 10.93
C PRO A 833 -1.01 -31.27 9.67
N GLN A 834 -1.58 -31.33 8.46
CA GLN A 834 -0.83 -31.50 7.20
C GLN A 834 -0.95 -30.28 6.30
N SER A 835 0.16 -29.72 5.81
CA SER A 835 0.17 -28.60 4.86
C SER A 835 -0.20 -27.23 5.48
N GLU A 836 0.49 -26.83 6.56
CA GLU A 836 0.45 -25.45 7.05
C GLU A 836 1.62 -24.64 6.50
N GLU A 837 1.32 -23.46 5.95
CA GLU A 837 2.33 -22.48 5.54
C GLU A 837 2.28 -21.26 6.45
N VAL A 838 3.47 -20.75 6.81
CA VAL A 838 3.62 -19.60 7.71
C VAL A 838 3.92 -18.36 6.89
N ILE A 839 3.11 -17.32 7.08
CA ILE A 839 3.31 -16.00 6.51
C ILE A 839 3.89 -15.11 7.61
N THR A 840 5.16 -14.72 7.43
CA THR A 840 5.93 -13.92 8.40
C THR A 840 6.22 -12.50 7.94
N ARG A 841 5.98 -12.20 6.66
CA ARG A 841 6.23 -10.88 6.04
C ARG A 841 5.08 -10.51 5.10
N PRO A 842 4.86 -9.20 4.86
CA PRO A 842 3.95 -8.75 3.81
C PRO A 842 4.34 -9.36 2.45
N LEU A 843 3.33 -9.77 1.70
CA LEU A 843 3.46 -10.41 0.39
C LEU A 843 2.40 -9.82 -0.55
N SER A 844 2.70 -9.84 -1.85
CA SER A 844 1.74 -9.40 -2.87
C SER A 844 0.52 -10.33 -2.93
N THR A 845 -0.61 -9.83 -3.43
CA THR A 845 -1.84 -10.63 -3.61
C THR A 845 -1.60 -11.86 -4.49
N LYS A 846 -0.74 -11.74 -5.52
CA LYS A 846 -0.36 -12.86 -6.40
C LYS A 846 0.36 -13.96 -5.62
N GLU A 847 1.36 -13.60 -4.81
CA GLU A 847 2.09 -14.56 -3.98
C GLU A 847 1.19 -15.21 -2.92
N LEU A 848 0.32 -14.43 -2.26
CA LEU A 848 -0.63 -14.94 -1.28
C LEU A 848 -1.60 -15.95 -1.90
N ASN A 849 -2.10 -15.70 -3.11
CA ASN A 849 -2.97 -16.64 -3.81
C ASN A 849 -2.25 -17.97 -4.10
N VAL A 850 -0.98 -17.93 -4.52
CA VAL A 850 -0.17 -19.14 -4.76
C VAL A 850 0.05 -19.93 -3.47
N ILE A 851 0.42 -19.25 -2.39
CA ILE A 851 0.62 -19.86 -1.05
C ILE A 851 -0.66 -20.50 -0.54
N ILE A 852 -1.80 -19.81 -0.61
CA ILE A 852 -3.09 -20.34 -0.14
C ILE A 852 -3.53 -21.53 -1.00
N ALA A 853 -3.40 -21.45 -2.33
CA ALA A 853 -3.76 -22.55 -3.22
C ALA A 853 -2.91 -23.80 -2.95
N ARG A 854 -1.60 -23.62 -2.72
CA ARG A 854 -0.66 -24.69 -2.36
C ARG A 854 -1.00 -25.29 -0.99
N ALA A 855 -1.23 -24.46 0.02
CA ALA A 855 -1.56 -24.88 1.37
C ALA A 855 -2.84 -25.75 1.42
N HIS A 856 -3.80 -25.49 0.53
CA HIS A 856 -5.06 -26.23 0.41
C HIS A 856 -5.09 -27.30 -0.71
N ARG A 857 -3.95 -27.61 -1.35
CA ARG A 857 -3.83 -28.65 -2.40
C ARG A 857 -4.87 -28.54 -3.53
N GLY A 858 -5.20 -27.31 -3.93
CA GLY A 858 -6.17 -27.05 -4.99
C GLY A 858 -7.65 -27.05 -4.56
N ASP A 859 -7.97 -27.19 -3.27
CA ASP A 859 -9.34 -26.99 -2.78
C ASP A 859 -9.72 -25.50 -2.81
N GLU A 860 -10.37 -25.12 -3.90
CA GLU A 860 -10.87 -23.78 -4.18
C GLU A 860 -11.85 -23.25 -3.12
N SER A 861 -12.68 -24.12 -2.54
CA SER A 861 -13.71 -23.69 -1.59
C SER A 861 -13.10 -23.33 -0.24
N THR A 862 -12.19 -24.15 0.27
CA THR A 862 -11.50 -23.88 1.54
C THR A 862 -10.46 -22.78 1.38
N ALA A 863 -9.79 -22.69 0.23
CA ALA A 863 -8.93 -21.56 -0.10
C ALA A 863 -9.70 -20.23 -0.06
N MET A 864 -10.92 -20.20 -0.61
CA MET A 864 -11.78 -19.02 -0.54
C MET A 864 -12.15 -18.67 0.92
N LEU A 865 -12.57 -19.66 1.71
CA LEU A 865 -12.86 -19.46 3.14
C LEU A 865 -11.67 -18.92 3.92
N THR A 866 -10.45 -19.40 3.65
CA THR A 866 -9.22 -18.87 4.27
C THR A 866 -9.02 -17.40 3.94
N LYS A 867 -9.25 -16.97 2.68
CA LYS A 867 -9.18 -15.56 2.29
C LYS A 867 -10.22 -14.71 3.01
N GLU A 868 -11.47 -15.20 3.13
CA GLU A 868 -12.54 -14.53 3.88
C GLU A 868 -12.16 -14.32 5.36
N LEU A 869 -11.67 -15.38 6.01
CA LEU A 869 -11.26 -15.31 7.42
C LEU A 869 -10.10 -14.34 7.64
N LEU A 870 -9.14 -14.28 6.71
CA LEU A 870 -8.05 -13.29 6.78
C LEU A 870 -8.58 -11.86 6.69
N ALA A 871 -9.53 -11.59 5.79
CA ALA A 871 -10.19 -10.29 5.69
C ALA A 871 -10.94 -9.93 6.99
N TYR A 872 -11.71 -10.87 7.56
CA TYR A 872 -12.40 -10.64 8.83
C TYR A 872 -11.45 -10.39 10.01
N LEU A 873 -10.41 -11.21 10.15
CA LEU A 873 -9.41 -11.02 11.20
C LEU A 873 -8.71 -9.65 11.06
N ALA A 874 -8.48 -9.19 9.83
CA ALA A 874 -7.95 -7.86 9.58
C ALA A 874 -8.92 -6.75 10.00
N ILE A 875 -10.22 -6.88 9.74
CA ILE A 875 -11.24 -5.93 10.22
C ILE A 875 -11.25 -5.89 11.75
N PHE A 876 -11.23 -7.05 12.41
CA PHE A 876 -11.23 -7.13 13.88
C PHE A 876 -9.96 -6.55 14.50
N ILE A 877 -8.78 -6.78 13.92
CA ILE A 877 -7.54 -6.25 14.50
C ILE A 877 -7.45 -4.73 14.36
N ARG A 878 -8.06 -4.15 13.31
CA ARG A 878 -8.12 -2.69 13.10
C ARG A 878 -9.13 -2.04 14.04
N THR A 879 -10.32 -2.62 14.16
CA THR A 879 -11.44 -2.03 14.94
C THR A 879 -11.33 -2.31 16.44
N SER A 880 -10.84 -3.49 16.83
CA SER A 880 -10.76 -3.96 18.21
C SER A 880 -9.42 -4.66 18.49
N PRO A 881 -8.29 -3.94 18.40
CA PRO A 881 -6.95 -4.53 18.57
C PRO A 881 -6.74 -5.22 19.92
N GLY A 882 -7.48 -4.79 20.96
CA GLY A 882 -7.43 -5.38 22.31
C GLY A 882 -7.75 -6.87 22.34
N LEU A 883 -8.58 -7.38 21.41
CA LEU A 883 -8.92 -8.80 21.31
C LEU A 883 -7.70 -9.68 21.01
N PHE A 884 -6.69 -9.13 20.35
CA PHE A 884 -5.51 -9.86 19.88
C PHE A 884 -4.29 -9.70 20.80
N LYS A 885 -4.42 -8.99 21.93
CA LYS A 885 -3.27 -8.62 22.78
C LYS A 885 -2.45 -9.82 23.28
N LYS A 886 -3.09 -10.95 23.56
CA LYS A 886 -2.44 -12.20 24.03
C LYS A 886 -2.22 -13.25 22.94
N MET A 887 -2.54 -12.93 21.68
CA MET A 887 -2.39 -13.84 20.56
C MET A 887 -1.16 -13.46 19.76
N ASN A 888 -0.17 -14.35 19.65
CA ASN A 888 1.04 -14.11 18.86
C ASN A 888 0.94 -14.74 17.46
N ARG A 889 0.16 -15.81 17.32
CA ARG A 889 -0.02 -16.55 16.07
C ARG A 889 -1.50 -16.81 15.81
N LEU A 890 -1.93 -16.51 14.58
CA LEU A 890 -3.26 -16.76 14.05
C LEU A 890 -3.20 -17.94 13.09
N ARG A 891 -3.67 -19.10 13.55
CA ARG A 891 -3.73 -20.33 12.74
C ARG A 891 -5.12 -20.44 12.11
N VAL A 892 -5.24 -20.00 10.86
CA VAL A 892 -6.55 -19.90 10.18
C VAL A 892 -7.20 -21.27 10.03
N GLY A 893 -6.43 -22.31 9.70
CA GLY A 893 -6.98 -23.67 9.59
C GLY A 893 -7.56 -24.25 10.89
N LEU A 894 -7.02 -23.88 12.06
CA LEU A 894 -7.63 -24.27 13.34
C LEU A 894 -8.96 -23.55 13.57
N LEU A 895 -9.07 -22.28 13.16
CA LEU A 895 -10.33 -21.54 13.24
C LEU A 895 -11.40 -22.20 12.36
N ILE A 896 -11.01 -22.67 11.17
CA ILE A 896 -11.90 -23.44 10.28
C ILE A 896 -12.34 -24.73 10.95
N GLN A 897 -11.42 -25.52 11.51
CA GLN A 897 -11.75 -26.79 12.18
C GLN A 897 -12.70 -26.61 13.38
N VAL A 898 -12.44 -25.62 14.22
CA VAL A 898 -13.31 -25.31 15.38
C VAL A 898 -14.67 -24.82 14.92
N GLY A 899 -14.72 -23.97 13.88
CA GLY A 899 -15.98 -23.49 13.32
C GLY A 899 -16.85 -24.61 12.77
N VAL A 900 -16.25 -25.60 12.12
CA VAL A 900 -16.96 -26.80 11.60
C VAL A 900 -17.42 -27.70 12.75
N ALA A 901 -16.57 -27.93 13.75
CA ALA A 901 -16.89 -28.76 14.92
C ALA A 901 -17.95 -28.15 15.85
N GLY A 902 -18.17 -26.83 15.81
CA GLY A 902 -19.23 -26.15 16.56
C GLY A 902 -20.61 -26.16 15.87
N ILE A 903 -20.69 -26.63 14.62
CA ILE A 903 -21.91 -26.72 13.81
C ILE A 903 -22.41 -28.18 13.68
N THR A 904 -21.53 -29.16 13.92
CA THR A 904 -21.88 -30.57 14.14
C THR A 904 -22.24 -30.83 15.60
#